data_AF-A0A830E681-F1
#
_entry.id   AF-A0A830E681-F1
#
_cell.length_a   1.000
_cell.length_b   1.000
_cell.length_c   1.000
_cell.angle_alpha   90.00
_cell.angle_beta   90.00
_cell.angle_gamma   90.00
#
_symmetry.space_group_name_H-M   'P 1'
#
loop_
_entity.id
_entity.type
_entity.pdbx_description
1 polymer ?
#
loop_
_entity_poly.entity_id
_entity_poly.type
_entity_poly.pdbx_seq_one_letter_code
_entity_poly.pdbx_strand_id
1 'polypeptide(L)'
;MYGLKLTIIITVAVALTLALLGLFIYGVYQGNLLVSSAPQCQALPASQLSTRTPIKHVIIIFLENHSFDNFFGAYPTNGTLNNSLVNQLVVPNNLLTLGEVPAYLSPVSVGTYYTKNPNEGYIPYHTDWDYGKMDGWVSGSGPQSLYYYTVAQVAPLWDLAEEYGLADNYFTPYLSESAPNHLFLYAAYTPVIDDYGPPPYIPVQENIFAELCQYQVSWGYYVDPREPTYLLDIKYFYGINKYSSHLQTWSDFISEIMNGSLPAVSWVMPNPVNDMGAPGNILYGEAWLLYIINTVEESPIWNSTVIFITWDEFGGYYDHVPPPIVNGEPLGVRVPLIVISPYAKEDYVSHTLLTHASLIAFIDYNWELPALNKYVLNSNIPLDFFYFNMSREPIIFSESEGFPLIGNVYSLPNASNYRDLSNLFPLTPQIPLNELPYSRYGLNNITLAELGSPIYVNGDSAYVPVIYTPLFLWLIMALIIDLTTVSLLPIGRETLRTLPVKTLSVINGSVVTASMIGLITLTTGFLNYLGNTGEAPPLLLGYLLGLVLFSIIGLVLMRIKYGLHASITLSIIIPVLLYVLIYVQAIQSFLMSNEPLLIYGLLSTAPVMLITLLTLRAYVSNNTWAVGLGYAASVGLLSYIVMLMIASMYIRLYQPGLSTLLLPTELIGLLLTVAWFVIIIKGTGGVGK
;
A
#
# COMPACT_ATOMS: atom_id res chain seq x y z
N MET A 1 -14.28 -23.59 50.46
CA MET A 1 -14.58 -23.73 49.01
C MET A 1 -14.33 -22.46 48.20
N TYR A 2 -14.69 -21.27 48.68
CA TYR A 2 -14.52 -20.00 47.92
C TYR A 2 -13.06 -19.57 47.73
N GLY A 3 -12.19 -19.75 48.72
CA GLY A 3 -10.75 -19.48 48.57
C GLY A 3 -10.08 -20.33 47.48
N LEU A 4 -10.45 -21.60 47.38
CA LEU A 4 -9.91 -22.52 46.36
C LEU A 4 -10.33 -22.09 44.94
N LYS A 5 -11.59 -21.65 44.74
CA LYS A 5 -12.06 -21.14 43.45
C LYS A 5 -11.36 -19.85 43.03
N LEU A 6 -11.16 -18.90 43.97
CA LEU A 6 -10.47 -17.65 43.69
C LEU A 6 -8.97 -17.87 43.38
N THR A 7 -8.31 -18.79 44.11
CA THR A 7 -6.92 -19.15 43.82
C THR A 7 -6.79 -19.79 42.44
N ILE A 8 -7.68 -20.73 42.07
CA ILE A 8 -7.67 -21.35 40.73
C ILE A 8 -7.83 -20.29 39.64
N ILE A 9 -8.75 -19.35 39.81
CA ILE A 9 -8.99 -18.24 38.87
C ILE A 9 -7.76 -17.35 38.71
N ILE A 10 -7.14 -16.91 39.81
CA ILE A 10 -5.93 -16.07 39.76
C ILE A 10 -4.78 -16.85 39.09
N THR A 11 -4.63 -18.14 39.41
CA THR A 11 -3.62 -18.99 38.79
C THR A 11 -3.85 -19.14 37.28
N VAL A 12 -5.09 -19.29 36.83
CA VAL A 12 -5.44 -19.35 35.40
C VAL A 12 -5.18 -18.01 34.71
N ALA A 13 -5.58 -16.89 35.29
CA ALA A 13 -5.34 -15.56 34.71
C ALA A 13 -3.83 -15.23 34.61
N VAL A 14 -3.04 -15.57 35.63
CA VAL A 14 -1.58 -15.41 35.60
C VAL A 14 -0.96 -16.33 34.55
N ALA A 15 -1.41 -17.59 34.47
CA ALA A 15 -0.91 -18.53 33.46
C ALA A 15 -1.23 -18.05 32.03
N LEU A 16 -2.44 -17.54 31.77
CA LEU A 16 -2.83 -16.97 30.48
C LEU A 16 -2.02 -15.71 30.14
N THR A 17 -1.79 -14.84 31.13
CA THR A 17 -0.96 -13.63 30.94
C THR A 17 0.49 -14.01 30.59
N LEU A 18 1.07 -14.99 31.28
CA LEU A 18 2.42 -15.49 30.99
C LEU A 18 2.49 -16.20 29.63
N ALA A 19 1.45 -16.93 29.23
CA ALA A 19 1.35 -17.56 27.92
C ALA A 19 1.26 -16.51 26.80
N LEU A 20 0.46 -15.46 26.98
CA LEU A 20 0.36 -14.32 26.08
C LEU A 20 1.70 -13.58 25.95
N LEU A 21 2.39 -13.34 27.08
CA LEU A 21 3.72 -12.73 27.09
C LEU A 21 4.73 -13.63 26.35
N GLY A 22 4.66 -14.95 26.54
CA GLY A 22 5.52 -15.92 25.86
C GLY A 22 5.29 -15.96 24.35
N LEU A 23 4.03 -15.99 23.90
CA LEU A 23 3.67 -15.93 22.48
C LEU A 23 4.08 -14.60 21.84
N PHE A 24 3.95 -13.49 22.57
CA PHE A 24 4.42 -12.19 22.12
C PHE A 24 5.95 -12.12 22.01
N ILE A 25 6.69 -12.58 23.03
CA ILE A 25 8.15 -12.67 22.99
C ILE A 25 8.60 -13.57 21.84
N TYR A 26 7.91 -14.69 21.63
CA TYR A 26 8.16 -15.57 20.49
C TYR A 26 7.90 -14.85 19.16
N GLY A 27 6.78 -14.14 19.01
CA GLY A 27 6.48 -13.36 17.81
C GLY A 27 7.50 -12.24 17.53
N VAL A 28 7.92 -11.50 18.56
CA VAL A 28 8.99 -10.49 18.46
C VAL A 28 10.33 -11.14 18.12
N TYR A 29 10.63 -12.30 18.69
CA TYR A 29 11.83 -13.07 18.36
C TYR A 29 11.82 -13.55 16.90
N GLN A 30 10.70 -14.07 16.40
CA GLN A 30 10.54 -14.46 14.99
C GLN A 30 10.68 -13.24 14.06
N GLY A 31 10.03 -12.12 14.37
CA GLY A 31 10.18 -10.87 13.61
C GLY A 31 11.63 -10.36 13.58
N ASN A 32 12.34 -10.41 14.71
CA ASN A 32 13.76 -10.04 14.78
C ASN A 32 14.69 -11.02 14.05
N LEU A 33 14.33 -12.31 13.97
CA LEU A 33 15.07 -13.27 13.14
C LEU A 33 14.89 -12.97 11.65
N LEU A 34 13.66 -12.68 11.21
CA LEU A 34 13.38 -12.25 9.84
C LEU A 34 14.12 -10.95 9.51
N VAL A 35 14.19 -9.99 10.43
CA VAL A 35 14.91 -8.74 10.19
C VAL A 35 16.43 -8.96 10.22
N SER A 36 16.99 -9.71 11.17
CA SER A 36 18.45 -9.82 11.37
C SER A 36 19.20 -10.59 10.27
N SER A 37 18.51 -11.32 9.40
CA SER A 37 19.09 -12.05 8.26
C SER A 37 19.22 -11.26 6.96
N ALA A 38 18.68 -10.02 6.87
CA ALA A 38 18.82 -9.20 5.66
C ALA A 38 20.31 -8.92 5.34
N PRO A 39 20.79 -9.20 4.12
CA PRO A 39 22.19 -8.96 3.75
C PRO A 39 22.53 -7.48 3.80
N GLN A 40 23.73 -7.14 4.29
CA GLN A 40 24.27 -5.79 4.13
C GLN A 40 24.54 -5.52 2.65
N CYS A 41 23.95 -4.46 2.11
CA CYS A 41 24.08 -4.12 0.69
C CYS A 41 25.45 -3.49 0.42
N GLN A 42 26.44 -4.33 0.10
CA GLN A 42 27.72 -3.88 -0.44
C GLN A 42 27.73 -4.18 -1.94
N ALA A 43 27.14 -3.28 -2.71
CA ALA A 43 26.98 -3.46 -4.14
C ALA A 43 28.22 -3.00 -4.94
N LEU A 44 28.46 -3.66 -6.07
CA LEU A 44 29.47 -3.25 -7.05
C LEU A 44 28.89 -2.18 -8.00
N PRO A 45 29.73 -1.26 -8.50
CA PRO A 45 29.33 -0.36 -9.59
C PRO A 45 28.86 -1.16 -10.82
N ALA A 46 27.85 -0.65 -11.52
CA ALA A 46 27.26 -1.30 -12.70
C ALA A 46 28.31 -1.71 -13.76
N SER A 47 29.32 -0.87 -13.98
CA SER A 47 30.41 -1.11 -14.93
C SER A 47 31.30 -2.32 -14.59
N GLN A 48 31.28 -2.79 -13.35
CA GLN A 48 32.06 -3.94 -12.87
C GLN A 48 31.26 -5.25 -12.88
N LEU A 49 29.94 -5.18 -13.07
CA LEU A 49 29.07 -6.35 -13.07
C LEU A 49 29.18 -7.09 -14.41
N SER A 50 29.19 -8.42 -14.35
CA SER A 50 29.06 -9.28 -15.53
C SER A 50 27.59 -9.41 -15.91
N THR A 51 27.30 -9.39 -17.21
CA THR A 51 25.92 -9.44 -17.73
C THR A 51 25.85 -10.30 -18.99
N ARG A 52 24.70 -10.92 -19.25
CA ARG A 52 24.43 -11.71 -20.47
C ARG A 52 24.31 -10.84 -21.72
N THR A 53 23.82 -9.62 -21.54
CA THR A 53 23.64 -8.64 -22.62
C THR A 53 24.61 -7.47 -22.45
N PRO A 54 24.78 -6.59 -23.46
CA PRO A 54 25.51 -5.33 -23.29
C PRO A 54 24.91 -4.37 -22.26
N ILE A 55 23.69 -4.61 -21.79
CA ILE A 55 22.99 -3.77 -20.82
C ILE A 55 23.66 -3.88 -19.44
N LYS A 56 24.06 -2.73 -18.90
CA LYS A 56 24.60 -2.52 -17.55
C LYS A 56 23.66 -1.73 -16.65
N HIS A 57 22.69 -1.02 -17.21
CA HIS A 57 21.71 -0.23 -16.48
C HIS A 57 20.30 -0.57 -16.93
N VAL A 58 19.45 -0.96 -15.99
CA VAL A 58 18.00 -1.11 -16.18
C VAL A 58 17.32 0.01 -15.41
N ILE A 59 16.57 0.85 -16.12
CA ILE A 59 15.75 1.92 -15.54
C ILE A 59 14.29 1.51 -15.72
N ILE A 60 13.52 1.47 -14.64
CA ILE A 60 12.08 1.19 -14.66
C ILE A 60 11.38 2.47 -14.23
N ILE A 61 10.60 3.04 -15.15
CA ILE A 61 9.70 4.16 -14.89
C ILE A 61 8.29 3.60 -14.79
N PHE A 62 7.65 3.81 -13.64
CA PHE A 62 6.38 3.20 -13.30
C PHE A 62 5.34 4.30 -13.07
N LEU A 63 4.48 4.51 -14.07
CA LEU A 63 3.45 5.54 -14.11
C LEU A 63 2.12 5.02 -13.54
N GLU A 64 1.13 5.90 -13.38
CA GLU A 64 -0.14 5.59 -12.71
C GLU A 64 -1.34 5.54 -13.69
N ASN A 65 -2.17 4.50 -13.57
CA ASN A 65 -3.58 4.43 -14.00
C ASN A 65 -3.93 4.58 -15.51
N HIS A 66 -3.41 3.78 -16.43
CA HIS A 66 -3.88 3.82 -17.83
C HIS A 66 -3.85 2.48 -18.56
N SER A 67 -4.99 2.08 -19.14
CA SER A 67 -5.05 0.91 -20.01
C SER A 67 -4.28 1.11 -21.32
N PHE A 68 -3.91 0.02 -21.97
CA PHE A 68 -3.27 0.05 -23.28
C PHE A 68 -4.14 0.80 -24.31
N ASP A 69 -5.42 0.44 -24.43
CA ASP A 69 -6.31 1.11 -25.38
C ASP A 69 -6.59 2.58 -25.04
N ASN A 70 -6.42 3.01 -23.79
CA ASN A 70 -6.57 4.41 -23.43
C ASN A 70 -5.48 5.29 -24.07
N PHE A 71 -4.23 4.84 -24.14
CA PHE A 71 -3.15 5.63 -24.76
C PHE A 71 -2.81 5.20 -26.20
N PHE A 72 -2.84 3.90 -26.48
CA PHE A 72 -2.38 3.32 -27.74
C PHE A 72 -3.50 2.63 -28.52
N GLY A 73 -4.75 2.69 -28.04
CA GLY A 73 -5.91 2.12 -28.72
C GLY A 73 -6.12 2.69 -30.12
N ALA A 74 -5.89 3.99 -30.26
CA ALA A 74 -5.96 4.69 -31.54
C ALA A 74 -4.57 4.91 -32.19
N TYR A 75 -3.48 4.37 -31.64
CA TYR A 75 -2.17 4.51 -32.29
C TYR A 75 -2.20 3.84 -33.69
N PRO A 76 -1.63 4.43 -34.75
CA PRO A 76 -0.87 5.68 -34.79
C PRO A 76 -1.69 6.89 -35.30
N THR A 77 -3.03 6.86 -35.23
CA THR A 77 -3.86 7.94 -35.80
C THR A 77 -5.19 8.18 -35.09
N ASN A 78 -5.65 9.43 -35.05
CA ASN A 78 -7.01 9.77 -34.60
C ASN A 78 -8.10 9.61 -35.68
N GLY A 79 -7.78 8.93 -36.80
CA GLY A 79 -8.64 8.79 -37.97
C GLY A 79 -8.38 9.82 -39.08
N THR A 80 -7.48 10.79 -38.90
CA THR A 80 -7.24 11.88 -39.87
C THR A 80 -5.79 12.37 -40.01
N LEU A 81 -4.79 11.49 -39.88
CA LEU A 81 -3.42 11.82 -40.29
C LEU A 81 -3.14 11.29 -41.69
N ASN A 82 -3.36 12.11 -42.72
CA ASN A 82 -2.97 11.76 -44.10
C ASN A 82 -1.46 11.98 -44.30
N ASN A 83 -0.66 11.10 -43.70
CA ASN A 83 0.80 11.10 -43.76
C ASN A 83 1.29 9.74 -44.30
N SER A 84 2.13 9.76 -45.32
CA SER A 84 2.67 8.53 -45.94
C SER A 84 3.53 7.69 -44.99
N LEU A 85 4.18 8.32 -44.01
CA LEU A 85 5.00 7.61 -43.02
C LEU A 85 4.13 6.88 -42.00
N VAL A 86 3.11 7.55 -41.45
CA VAL A 86 2.13 6.93 -40.54
C VAL A 86 1.51 5.66 -41.13
N ASN A 87 1.20 5.68 -42.44
CA ASN A 87 0.65 4.52 -43.16
C ASN A 87 1.64 3.34 -43.31
N GLN A 88 2.93 3.54 -43.03
CA GLN A 88 3.98 2.51 -43.13
C GLN A 88 4.36 1.91 -41.77
N LEU A 89 3.95 2.53 -40.66
CA LEU A 89 4.25 2.08 -39.30
C LEU A 89 3.57 0.75 -38.97
N VAL A 90 4.16 -0.01 -38.06
CA VAL A 90 3.50 -1.21 -37.55
C VAL A 90 2.46 -0.83 -36.51
N VAL A 91 1.25 -1.38 -36.65
CA VAL A 91 0.13 -1.12 -35.76
C VAL A 91 0.01 -2.26 -34.75
N PRO A 92 -0.09 -1.98 -33.44
CA PRO A 92 -0.32 -2.99 -32.43
C PRO A 92 -1.73 -3.57 -32.50
N ASN A 93 -1.96 -4.69 -31.82
CA ASN A 93 -3.29 -5.26 -31.65
C ASN A 93 -4.13 -4.41 -30.67
N ASN A 94 -4.79 -3.39 -31.19
CA ASN A 94 -5.44 -2.31 -30.46
C ASN A 94 -6.87 -2.05 -30.97
N LEU A 95 -7.53 -0.96 -30.55
CA LEU A 95 -8.88 -0.63 -31.04
C LEU A 95 -8.99 -0.54 -32.57
N LEU A 96 -7.91 -0.19 -33.28
CA LEU A 96 -7.91 -0.12 -34.75
C LEU A 96 -7.90 -1.51 -35.41
N THR A 97 -7.46 -2.57 -34.73
CA THR A 97 -7.56 -3.94 -35.29
C THR A 97 -8.97 -4.47 -35.32
N LEU A 98 -9.89 -3.83 -34.58
CA LEU A 98 -11.33 -4.05 -34.68
C LEU A 98 -11.94 -3.47 -35.97
N GLY A 99 -11.17 -2.69 -36.74
CA GLY A 99 -11.57 -2.04 -37.99
C GLY A 99 -11.96 -0.57 -37.82
N GLU A 100 -12.88 -0.28 -36.90
CA GLU A 100 -13.25 1.08 -36.50
C GLU A 100 -13.37 1.15 -34.97
N VAL A 101 -13.06 2.31 -34.40
CA VAL A 101 -13.24 2.55 -32.96
C VAL A 101 -14.73 2.45 -32.61
N PRO A 102 -15.12 1.61 -31.64
CA PRO A 102 -16.51 1.49 -31.22
C PRO A 102 -17.18 2.84 -30.90
N ALA A 103 -18.40 3.04 -31.39
CA ALA A 103 -19.10 4.34 -31.29
C ALA A 103 -19.43 4.81 -29.86
N TYR A 104 -19.31 3.92 -28.86
CA TYR A 104 -19.47 4.27 -27.44
C TYR A 104 -18.17 4.79 -26.80
N LEU A 105 -17.02 4.57 -27.44
CA LEU A 105 -15.75 5.18 -27.05
C LEU A 105 -15.68 6.60 -27.62
N SER A 106 -15.02 7.50 -26.90
CA SER A 106 -14.89 8.89 -27.31
C SER A 106 -13.45 9.36 -27.15
N PRO A 107 -12.86 10.06 -28.15
CA PRO A 107 -11.55 10.63 -27.98
C PRO A 107 -11.61 11.76 -26.97
N VAL A 108 -10.55 11.91 -26.17
CA VAL A 108 -10.35 13.12 -25.37
C VAL A 108 -10.26 14.33 -26.31
N SER A 109 -10.97 15.41 -25.97
CA SER A 109 -11.03 16.60 -26.82
C SER A 109 -9.66 17.25 -27.01
N VAL A 110 -9.36 17.71 -28.23
CA VAL A 110 -8.10 18.40 -28.54
C VAL A 110 -7.89 19.59 -27.60
N GLY A 111 -6.68 19.73 -27.04
CA GLY A 111 -6.33 20.74 -26.05
C GLY A 111 -6.79 20.41 -24.62
N THR A 112 -7.38 19.24 -24.41
CA THR A 112 -7.63 18.66 -23.08
C THR A 112 -6.67 17.50 -22.85
N TYR A 113 -6.03 17.48 -21.69
CA TYR A 113 -4.98 16.52 -21.31
C TYR A 113 -5.27 15.87 -19.95
N TYR A 114 -6.55 15.80 -19.59
CA TYR A 114 -7.02 15.17 -18.38
C TYR A 114 -8.42 14.63 -18.64
N THR A 115 -8.80 13.67 -17.82
CA THR A 115 -10.14 13.07 -17.79
C THR A 115 -10.68 13.19 -16.36
N LYS A 116 -11.99 12.98 -16.22
CA LYS A 116 -12.53 12.69 -14.91
C LYS A 116 -12.00 11.32 -14.49
N ASN A 117 -11.59 11.18 -13.23
CA ASN A 117 -11.17 9.88 -12.71
C ASN A 117 -12.30 8.83 -12.85
N PRO A 118 -12.05 7.66 -13.50
CA PRO A 118 -12.92 6.50 -13.42
C PRO A 118 -13.17 6.02 -11.98
N ASN A 119 -14.15 5.13 -11.82
CA ASN A 119 -14.38 4.47 -10.53
C ASN A 119 -13.45 3.27 -10.44
N GLU A 120 -12.44 3.39 -9.59
CA GLU A 120 -11.39 2.39 -9.38
C GLU A 120 -11.75 1.42 -8.26
N GLY A 121 -11.13 0.24 -8.27
CA GLY A 121 -11.29 -0.76 -7.22
C GLY A 121 -11.47 -2.19 -7.72
N TYR A 122 -11.14 -3.15 -6.85
CA TYR A 122 -11.35 -4.58 -7.12
C TYR A 122 -12.76 -4.89 -7.66
N ILE A 123 -13.81 -4.36 -7.01
CA ILE A 123 -15.21 -4.59 -7.39
C ILE A 123 -15.57 -3.98 -8.77
N PRO A 124 -15.37 -2.67 -9.02
CA PRO A 124 -15.65 -2.11 -10.33
C PRO A 124 -14.83 -2.77 -11.44
N TYR A 125 -13.56 -3.10 -11.20
CA TYR A 125 -12.71 -3.76 -12.20
C TYR A 125 -13.21 -5.15 -12.60
N HIS A 126 -13.68 -5.93 -11.63
CA HIS A 126 -14.32 -7.22 -11.94
C HIS A 126 -15.68 -7.06 -12.62
N THR A 127 -16.36 -5.93 -12.38
CA THR A 127 -17.59 -5.57 -13.10
C THR A 127 -17.26 -5.23 -14.55
N ASP A 128 -16.21 -4.46 -14.81
CA ASP A 128 -15.76 -4.08 -16.16
C ASP A 128 -15.36 -5.28 -17.01
N TRP A 129 -14.58 -6.17 -16.40
CA TRP A 129 -14.13 -7.43 -16.99
C TRP A 129 -15.30 -8.35 -17.37
N ASP A 130 -16.35 -8.42 -16.56
CA ASP A 130 -17.53 -9.30 -16.70
C ASP A 130 -17.18 -10.72 -17.19
N TYR A 131 -16.28 -11.40 -16.48
CA TYR A 131 -15.82 -12.76 -16.81
C TYR A 131 -15.27 -12.91 -18.24
N GLY A 132 -14.62 -11.85 -18.75
CA GLY A 132 -14.00 -11.79 -20.06
C GLY A 132 -14.91 -11.31 -21.19
N LYS A 133 -16.12 -10.82 -20.89
CA LYS A 133 -16.98 -10.18 -21.91
C LYS A 133 -16.58 -8.75 -22.25
N MET A 134 -15.91 -8.07 -21.32
CA MET A 134 -15.38 -6.71 -21.51
C MET A 134 -16.46 -5.66 -21.85
N ASP A 135 -17.68 -5.81 -21.34
CA ASP A 135 -18.84 -4.93 -21.60
C ASP A 135 -19.41 -4.24 -20.36
N GLY A 136 -18.76 -4.39 -19.19
CA GLY A 136 -19.22 -3.84 -17.91
C GLY A 136 -18.78 -2.41 -17.58
N TRP A 137 -17.92 -1.82 -18.40
CA TRP A 137 -17.19 -0.56 -18.17
C TRP A 137 -18.02 0.64 -17.68
N VAL A 138 -19.21 0.84 -18.24
CA VAL A 138 -20.10 1.93 -17.80
C VAL A 138 -20.65 1.68 -16.39
N SER A 139 -20.82 0.42 -16.01
CA SER A 139 -21.36 0.03 -14.70
C SER A 139 -20.29 -0.07 -13.62
N GLY A 140 -19.08 -0.56 -13.94
CA GLY A 140 -17.97 -0.63 -12.99
C GLY A 140 -17.28 0.71 -12.85
N SER A 141 -16.48 1.08 -13.85
CA SER A 141 -15.66 2.29 -13.83
C SER A 141 -16.35 3.59 -14.28
N GLY A 142 -17.60 3.50 -14.79
CA GLY A 142 -18.40 4.66 -15.18
C GLY A 142 -18.13 5.13 -16.62
N PRO A 143 -18.96 6.04 -17.17
CA PRO A 143 -18.84 6.45 -18.58
C PRO A 143 -17.52 7.12 -18.94
N GLN A 144 -16.79 7.66 -17.96
CA GLN A 144 -15.47 8.26 -18.18
C GLN A 144 -14.37 7.23 -18.50
N SER A 145 -14.58 5.94 -18.21
CA SER A 145 -13.69 4.84 -18.61
C SER A 145 -13.56 4.71 -20.13
N LEU A 146 -14.55 5.21 -20.89
CA LEU A 146 -14.67 5.05 -22.33
C LEU A 146 -13.95 6.16 -23.13
N TYR A 147 -13.20 7.03 -22.45
CA TYR A 147 -12.32 7.97 -23.12
C TYR A 147 -11.01 7.32 -23.52
N TYR A 148 -10.48 7.70 -24.68
CA TYR A 148 -9.14 7.34 -25.12
C TYR A 148 -8.41 8.58 -25.64
N TYR A 149 -7.10 8.63 -25.44
CA TYR A 149 -6.24 9.66 -25.97
C TYR A 149 -5.84 9.35 -27.40
N THR A 150 -5.44 10.40 -28.11
CA THR A 150 -4.95 10.29 -29.48
C THR A 150 -3.64 11.04 -29.62
N VAL A 151 -3.04 11.00 -30.80
CA VAL A 151 -1.86 11.79 -31.18
C VAL A 151 -1.95 13.27 -30.78
N ALA A 152 -3.15 13.86 -30.70
CA ALA A 152 -3.32 15.25 -30.31
C ALA A 152 -2.87 15.54 -28.86
N GLN A 153 -2.80 14.51 -28.01
CA GLN A 153 -2.40 14.61 -26.61
C GLN A 153 -1.10 13.87 -26.28
N VAL A 154 -0.83 12.74 -26.94
CA VAL A 154 0.26 11.80 -26.55
C VAL A 154 1.24 11.54 -27.70
N ALA A 155 1.41 12.51 -28.60
CA ALA A 155 2.36 12.39 -29.72
C ALA A 155 3.77 11.97 -29.26
N PRO A 156 4.38 12.57 -28.21
CA PRO A 156 5.70 12.14 -27.76
C PRO A 156 5.76 10.66 -27.30
N LEU A 157 4.76 10.17 -26.56
CA LEU A 157 4.68 8.74 -26.23
C LEU A 157 4.58 7.84 -27.48
N TRP A 158 3.89 8.31 -28.51
CA TRP A 158 3.73 7.60 -29.78
C TRP A 158 5.01 7.62 -30.61
N ASP A 159 5.75 8.73 -30.60
CA ASP A 159 7.10 8.82 -31.19
C ASP A 159 8.07 7.87 -30.47
N LEU A 160 8.03 7.77 -29.14
CA LEU A 160 8.84 6.80 -28.40
C LEU A 160 8.51 5.34 -28.79
N ALA A 161 7.24 5.03 -29.02
CA ALA A 161 6.81 3.71 -29.47
C ALA A 161 7.24 3.41 -30.92
N GLU A 162 7.15 4.39 -31.82
CA GLU A 162 7.66 4.28 -33.20
C GLU A 162 9.18 4.13 -33.23
N GLU A 163 9.89 4.98 -32.50
CA GLU A 163 11.35 4.99 -32.57
C GLU A 163 11.97 3.83 -31.80
N TYR A 164 11.22 3.17 -30.93
CA TYR A 164 11.70 2.02 -30.17
C TYR A 164 10.69 0.86 -30.24
N GLY A 165 10.34 0.28 -29.10
CA GLY A 165 9.44 -0.85 -29.06
C GLY A 165 8.27 -0.66 -28.10
N LEU A 166 7.11 -1.17 -28.51
CA LEU A 166 5.87 -1.21 -27.75
C LEU A 166 5.39 -2.65 -27.55
N ALA A 167 4.97 -3.04 -26.35
CA ALA A 167 4.24 -4.29 -26.14
C ALA A 167 2.74 -4.05 -26.17
N ASP A 168 2.02 -4.85 -26.96
CA ASP A 168 0.56 -4.84 -27.04
C ASP A 168 -0.09 -6.01 -26.28
N ASN A 169 0.72 -6.83 -25.62
CA ASN A 169 0.30 -8.02 -24.87
C ASN A 169 0.93 -8.04 -23.46
N TYR A 170 1.06 -6.85 -22.87
CA TYR A 170 1.56 -6.63 -21.50
C TYR A 170 0.38 -6.35 -20.55
N PHE A 171 0.23 -7.19 -19.53
CA PHE A 171 -0.89 -7.11 -18.57
C PHE A 171 -0.39 -6.83 -17.16
N THR A 172 -1.22 -6.17 -16.38
CA THR A 172 -0.97 -6.05 -14.96
C THR A 172 -1.10 -7.45 -14.33
N PRO A 173 -0.24 -7.85 -13.39
CA PRO A 173 -0.27 -9.19 -12.82
C PRO A 173 -1.54 -9.53 -12.04
N TYR A 174 -2.27 -8.51 -11.57
CA TYR A 174 -3.45 -8.68 -10.74
C TYR A 174 -4.57 -7.75 -11.18
N LEU A 175 -5.80 -8.28 -11.31
CA LEU A 175 -7.00 -7.51 -11.64
C LEU A 175 -7.47 -6.69 -10.42
N SER A 176 -6.70 -5.69 -10.04
CA SER A 176 -7.01 -4.77 -8.95
C SER A 176 -6.22 -3.46 -9.09
N GLU A 177 -6.31 -2.63 -8.07
CA GLU A 177 -5.69 -1.31 -7.91
C GLU A 177 -4.15 -1.36 -7.83
N SER A 178 -3.56 -0.20 -7.60
CA SER A 178 -2.12 0.07 -7.64
C SER A 178 -1.33 -0.78 -6.67
N ALA A 179 -1.69 -0.83 -5.38
CA ALA A 179 -0.87 -1.48 -4.36
C ALA A 179 -0.57 -2.96 -4.67
N PRO A 180 -1.57 -3.81 -5.01
CA PRO A 180 -1.28 -5.18 -5.46
C PRO A 180 -0.31 -5.26 -6.65
N ASN A 181 -0.46 -4.41 -7.67
CA ASN A 181 0.39 -4.45 -8.86
C ASN A 181 1.79 -3.88 -8.61
N HIS A 182 1.94 -2.86 -7.77
CA HIS A 182 3.23 -2.36 -7.29
C HIS A 182 4.01 -3.46 -6.58
N LEU A 183 3.35 -4.25 -5.73
CA LEU A 183 4.01 -5.38 -5.06
C LEU A 183 4.50 -6.44 -6.03
N PHE A 184 3.79 -6.69 -7.13
CA PHE A 184 4.30 -7.58 -8.17
C PHE A 184 5.55 -7.03 -8.88
N LEU A 185 5.71 -5.71 -9.01
CA LEU A 185 6.92 -5.12 -9.60
C LEU A 185 8.18 -5.39 -8.75
N TYR A 186 8.04 -5.55 -7.44
CA TYR A 186 9.17 -5.72 -6.52
C TYR A 186 9.32 -7.15 -5.99
N ALA A 187 8.22 -7.88 -5.80
CA ALA A 187 8.19 -9.19 -5.18
C ALA A 187 7.60 -10.28 -6.08
N ALA A 188 7.04 -9.92 -7.24
CA ALA A 188 6.30 -10.83 -8.12
C ALA A 188 5.21 -11.66 -7.42
N TYR A 189 4.67 -11.15 -6.31
CA TYR A 189 3.45 -11.62 -5.68
C TYR A 189 2.84 -10.50 -4.86
N THR A 190 1.53 -10.56 -4.66
CA THR A 190 0.80 -9.66 -3.76
C THR A 190 0.03 -10.46 -2.72
N PRO A 191 0.04 -10.03 -1.45
CA PRO A 191 -0.83 -10.58 -0.44
C PRO A 191 -2.01 -9.66 -0.08
N VAL A 192 -2.09 -8.50 -0.74
CA VAL A 192 -3.22 -7.57 -0.64
C VAL A 192 -4.07 -7.64 -1.91
N ILE A 193 -5.36 -7.39 -1.75
CA ILE A 193 -6.33 -7.45 -2.85
C ILE A 193 -6.70 -6.07 -3.38
N ASP A 194 -6.42 -4.99 -2.64
CA ASP A 194 -6.79 -3.61 -2.91
C ASP A 194 -5.78 -2.64 -2.26
N ASP A 195 -5.97 -1.33 -2.46
CA ASP A 195 -5.10 -0.28 -1.87
C ASP A 195 -5.28 -0.11 -0.35
N TYR A 196 -6.37 -0.67 0.19
CA TYR A 196 -6.87 -0.34 1.51
C TYR A 196 -6.49 -1.41 2.54
N GLY A 197 -5.27 -1.33 3.07
CA GLY A 197 -5.02 -1.84 4.41
C GLY A 197 -3.55 -2.11 4.76
N PRO A 198 -3.19 -2.06 6.05
CA PRO A 198 -1.99 -2.74 6.54
C PRO A 198 -2.34 -4.23 6.81
N PRO A 199 -1.35 -5.02 7.27
CA PRO A 199 -0.96 -6.36 6.79
C PRO A 199 -1.96 -7.23 6.00
N PRO A 200 -1.44 -8.20 5.24
CA PRO A 200 -0.11 -8.79 5.41
C PRO A 200 1.03 -8.01 4.75
N TYR A 201 2.21 -8.04 5.41
CA TYR A 201 3.44 -7.46 4.87
C TYR A 201 4.25 -8.52 4.14
N ILE A 202 5.01 -8.11 3.14
CA ILE A 202 6.01 -8.95 2.50
C ILE A 202 7.33 -8.78 3.28
N PRO A 203 7.98 -9.84 3.78
CA PRO A 203 9.33 -9.72 4.32
C PRO A 203 10.29 -9.16 3.25
N VAL A 204 11.14 -8.20 3.61
CA VAL A 204 12.05 -7.60 2.61
C VAL A 204 12.97 -8.61 1.93
N GLN A 205 13.24 -9.76 2.54
CA GLN A 205 14.04 -10.84 1.95
C GLN A 205 13.38 -11.54 0.76
N GLU A 206 12.07 -11.36 0.59
CA GLU A 206 11.28 -11.98 -0.47
C GLU A 206 11.06 -11.07 -1.68
N ASN A 207 11.76 -9.94 -1.73
CA ASN A 207 11.71 -9.01 -2.85
C ASN A 207 13.06 -8.87 -3.57
N ILE A 208 13.00 -8.27 -4.75
CA ILE A 208 14.14 -8.05 -5.65
C ILE A 208 15.24 -7.19 -5.00
N PHE A 209 14.89 -6.26 -4.11
CA PHE A 209 15.89 -5.41 -3.46
C PHE A 209 16.87 -6.22 -2.60
N ALA A 210 16.36 -7.21 -1.85
CA ALA A 210 17.21 -8.10 -1.06
C ALA A 210 18.01 -9.06 -1.93
N GLU A 211 17.42 -9.57 -3.02
CA GLU A 211 18.11 -10.41 -4.00
C GLU A 211 19.29 -9.68 -4.64
N LEU A 212 19.06 -8.46 -5.16
CA LEU A 212 20.12 -7.63 -5.75
C LEU A 212 21.25 -7.37 -4.74
N CYS A 213 20.92 -7.08 -3.47
CA CYS A 213 21.93 -6.92 -2.44
C CYS A 213 22.70 -8.23 -2.14
N GLN A 214 22.03 -9.39 -2.13
CA GLN A 214 22.70 -10.68 -1.92
C GLN A 214 23.73 -10.97 -3.01
N TYR A 215 23.43 -10.60 -4.26
CA TYR A 215 24.30 -10.80 -5.41
C TYR A 215 25.15 -9.58 -5.77
N GLN A 216 25.23 -8.58 -4.88
CA GLN A 216 26.05 -7.37 -5.02
C GLN A 216 25.72 -6.53 -6.26
N VAL A 217 24.50 -6.63 -6.80
CA VAL A 217 24.00 -5.79 -7.88
C VAL A 217 23.54 -4.46 -7.26
N SER A 218 24.08 -3.34 -7.74
CA SER A 218 23.72 -2.01 -7.24
C SER A 218 22.32 -1.63 -7.70
N TRP A 219 21.54 -1.05 -6.78
CA TRP A 219 20.22 -0.55 -7.11
C TRP A 219 19.87 0.75 -6.39
N GLY A 220 18.92 1.49 -6.95
CA GLY A 220 18.38 2.73 -6.39
C GLY A 220 16.87 2.85 -6.63
N TYR A 221 16.20 3.53 -5.71
CA TYR A 221 14.77 3.85 -5.78
C TYR A 221 14.61 5.37 -5.65
N TYR A 222 14.19 6.00 -6.73
CA TYR A 222 14.26 7.44 -6.92
C TYR A 222 12.86 8.04 -6.89
N VAL A 223 12.65 9.00 -6.00
CA VAL A 223 11.35 9.64 -5.75
C VAL A 223 11.51 11.16 -5.68
N ASP A 224 10.38 11.87 -5.75
CA ASP A 224 10.35 13.27 -5.36
C ASP A 224 10.45 13.38 -3.82
N PRO A 225 11.46 14.06 -3.26
CA PRO A 225 11.58 14.22 -1.81
C PRO A 225 10.44 15.04 -1.18
N ARG A 226 9.61 15.71 -1.98
CA ARG A 226 8.42 16.43 -1.51
C ARG A 226 7.26 15.49 -1.22
N GLU A 227 7.29 14.26 -1.73
CA GLU A 227 6.25 13.27 -1.49
C GLU A 227 6.37 12.64 -0.09
N PRO A 228 5.27 12.55 0.65
CA PRO A 228 5.27 11.86 1.93
C PRO A 228 5.62 10.38 1.78
N THR A 229 6.51 9.88 2.63
CA THR A 229 6.99 8.48 2.58
C THR A 229 5.91 7.42 2.77
N TYR A 230 4.77 7.77 3.37
CA TYR A 230 3.63 6.85 3.52
C TYR A 230 2.87 6.60 2.20
N LEU A 231 3.11 7.42 1.18
CA LEU A 231 2.58 7.19 -0.17
C LEU A 231 3.44 6.19 -0.95
N LEU A 232 4.66 5.90 -0.50
CA LEU A 232 5.54 4.95 -1.19
C LEU A 232 5.14 3.49 -0.91
N ASP A 233 4.99 2.68 -1.94
CA ASP A 233 4.55 1.27 -1.81
C ASP A 233 5.58 0.37 -1.17
N ILE A 234 6.82 0.83 -1.08
CA ILE A 234 7.83 0.15 -0.30
C ILE A 234 7.46 0.01 1.20
N LYS A 235 6.43 0.75 1.68
CA LYS A 235 5.83 0.61 3.02
C LYS A 235 5.29 -0.79 3.32
N TYR A 236 4.94 -1.56 2.28
CA TYR A 236 4.44 -2.92 2.42
C TYR A 236 5.56 -3.95 2.71
N PHE A 237 6.83 -3.55 2.61
CA PHE A 237 7.97 -4.41 2.93
C PHE A 237 8.40 -4.27 4.39
N TYR A 238 8.22 -5.35 5.14
CA TYR A 238 8.70 -5.41 6.51
C TYR A 238 10.23 -5.44 6.57
N GLY A 239 10.83 -4.43 7.20
CA GLY A 239 12.28 -4.27 7.32
C GLY A 239 12.92 -3.36 6.28
N ILE A 240 12.13 -2.69 5.43
CA ILE A 240 12.62 -1.82 4.35
C ILE A 240 13.55 -0.69 4.81
N ASN A 241 13.39 -0.19 6.05
CA ASN A 241 14.22 0.86 6.62
C ASN A 241 15.73 0.53 6.60
N LYS A 242 16.10 -0.75 6.53
CA LYS A 242 17.50 -1.18 6.36
C LYS A 242 18.13 -0.76 5.05
N TYR A 243 17.30 -0.49 4.04
CA TYR A 243 17.70 -0.06 2.70
C TYR A 243 17.43 1.43 2.48
N SER A 244 17.24 2.22 3.54
CA SER A 244 16.94 3.66 3.41
C SER A 244 18.02 4.45 2.66
N SER A 245 19.26 3.96 2.59
CA SER A 245 20.34 4.56 1.80
C SER A 245 20.17 4.40 0.29
N HIS A 246 19.27 3.52 -0.15
CA HIS A 246 18.93 3.32 -1.56
C HIS A 246 17.71 4.15 -1.99
N LEU A 247 17.02 4.80 -1.03
CA LEU A 247 15.99 5.79 -1.31
C LEU A 247 16.65 7.12 -1.61
N GLN A 248 16.51 7.56 -2.85
CA GLN A 248 17.20 8.73 -3.38
C GLN A 248 16.21 9.70 -4.03
N THR A 249 16.66 10.92 -4.29
CA THR A 249 15.84 11.95 -4.93
C THR A 249 15.97 11.90 -6.45
N TRP A 250 15.02 12.49 -7.18
CA TRP A 250 15.20 12.73 -8.61
C TRP A 250 16.45 13.56 -8.93
N SER A 251 16.88 14.47 -8.06
CA SER A 251 18.14 15.19 -8.27
C SER A 251 19.37 14.29 -8.18
N ASP A 252 19.35 13.32 -7.27
CA ASP A 252 20.43 12.33 -7.17
C ASP A 252 20.46 11.47 -8.43
N PHE A 253 19.29 11.01 -8.91
CA PHE A 253 19.16 10.27 -10.17
C PHE A 253 19.83 10.98 -11.35
N ILE A 254 19.45 12.25 -11.57
CA ILE A 254 20.00 13.07 -12.65
C ILE A 254 21.52 13.24 -12.47
N SER A 255 21.98 13.49 -11.23
CA SER A 255 23.41 13.67 -10.95
C SER A 255 24.21 12.38 -11.20
N GLU A 256 23.67 11.23 -10.82
CA GLU A 256 24.30 9.92 -11.01
C GLU A 256 24.35 9.51 -12.49
N ILE A 257 23.31 9.82 -13.28
CA ILE A 257 23.32 9.64 -14.73
C ILE A 257 24.45 10.47 -15.36
N MET A 258 24.49 11.77 -15.06
CA MET A 258 25.48 12.69 -15.65
C MET A 258 26.92 12.32 -15.27
N ASN A 259 27.12 11.75 -14.09
CA ASN A 259 28.43 11.28 -13.64
C ASN A 259 28.78 9.85 -14.11
N GLY A 260 27.86 9.16 -14.78
CA GLY A 260 28.01 7.76 -15.17
C GLY A 260 28.11 6.78 -14.00
N SER A 261 27.57 7.17 -12.83
CA SER A 261 27.62 6.40 -11.59
C SER A 261 26.28 5.77 -11.21
N LEU A 262 25.27 5.85 -12.08
CA LEU A 262 23.95 5.27 -11.84
C LEU A 262 24.07 3.78 -11.45
N PRO A 263 23.28 3.29 -10.48
CA PRO A 263 23.18 1.88 -10.16
C PRO A 263 22.81 1.01 -11.37
N ALA A 264 23.01 -0.30 -11.20
CA ALA A 264 22.68 -1.28 -12.24
C ALA A 264 21.17 -1.41 -12.45
N VAL A 265 20.37 -1.27 -11.39
CA VAL A 265 18.89 -1.31 -11.46
C VAL A 265 18.29 -0.12 -10.74
N SER A 266 17.49 0.67 -11.44
CA SER A 266 16.94 1.94 -10.93
C SER A 266 15.44 2.01 -11.14
N TRP A 267 14.68 2.13 -10.05
CA TRP A 267 13.25 2.43 -10.10
C TRP A 267 13.05 3.93 -9.97
N VAL A 268 12.40 4.56 -10.95
CA VAL A 268 12.15 6.00 -10.96
C VAL A 268 10.65 6.21 -10.89
N MET A 269 10.20 6.65 -9.72
CA MET A 269 8.79 6.78 -9.42
C MET A 269 8.37 8.24 -9.61
N PRO A 270 7.28 8.50 -10.35
CA PRO A 270 6.68 9.82 -10.45
C PRO A 270 6.05 10.21 -9.10
N ASN A 271 5.54 11.43 -9.04
CA ASN A 271 4.70 11.90 -7.95
C ASN A 271 3.26 12.10 -8.46
N PRO A 272 2.27 12.35 -7.59
CA PRO A 272 0.87 12.58 -7.97
C PRO A 272 0.58 13.73 -8.94
N VAL A 273 1.59 14.52 -9.31
CA VAL A 273 1.47 15.61 -10.30
C VAL A 273 1.91 15.15 -11.69
N ASN A 274 2.86 14.21 -11.74
CA ASN A 274 3.57 13.79 -12.96
C ASN A 274 3.40 12.29 -13.28
N ASP A 275 2.60 11.57 -12.51
CA ASP A 275 2.35 10.14 -12.67
C ASP A 275 1.40 9.78 -13.83
N MET A 276 0.74 10.80 -14.38
CA MET A 276 -0.32 10.74 -15.40
C MET A 276 -1.68 10.27 -14.87
N GLY A 277 -1.80 9.87 -13.61
CA GLY A 277 -3.05 9.35 -13.04
C GLY A 277 -4.17 10.40 -13.04
N ALA A 278 -5.41 9.96 -13.26
CA ALA A 278 -6.56 10.87 -13.32
C ALA A 278 -7.01 11.35 -11.93
N PRO A 279 -7.43 12.61 -11.76
CA PRO A 279 -7.71 13.63 -12.78
C PRO A 279 -6.50 14.54 -13.09
N GLY A 280 -5.28 14.07 -12.83
CA GLY A 280 -4.03 14.74 -13.17
C GLY A 280 -3.93 15.04 -14.66
N ASN A 281 -3.05 15.99 -14.99
CA ASN A 281 -2.81 16.39 -16.36
C ASN A 281 -1.67 15.55 -16.94
N ILE A 282 -1.97 14.70 -17.92
CA ILE A 282 -0.99 13.77 -18.52
C ILE A 282 0.19 14.49 -19.17
N LEU A 283 0.01 15.74 -19.58
CA LEU A 283 1.08 16.57 -20.17
C LEU A 283 2.22 16.83 -19.17
N TYR A 284 1.91 16.89 -17.88
CA TYR A 284 2.93 17.09 -16.84
C TYR A 284 3.78 15.84 -16.69
N GLY A 285 3.15 14.66 -16.71
CA GLY A 285 3.86 13.39 -16.72
C GLY A 285 4.67 13.19 -17.99
N GLU A 286 4.14 13.57 -19.16
CA GLU A 286 4.84 13.40 -20.44
C GLU A 286 6.09 14.28 -20.49
N ALA A 287 5.98 15.55 -20.07
CA ALA A 287 7.13 16.46 -20.01
C ALA A 287 8.20 16.00 -18.99
N TRP A 288 7.77 15.45 -17.85
CA TRP A 288 8.67 14.88 -16.84
C TRP A 288 9.38 13.63 -17.36
N LEU A 289 8.64 12.75 -18.03
CA LEU A 289 9.14 11.52 -18.64
C LEU A 289 10.18 11.83 -19.72
N LEU A 290 9.89 12.75 -20.65
CA LEU A 290 10.83 13.16 -21.71
C LEU A 290 12.10 13.79 -21.13
N TYR A 291 11.99 14.60 -20.06
CA TYR A 291 13.16 15.16 -19.40
C TYR A 291 14.09 14.06 -18.89
N ILE A 292 13.52 13.01 -18.27
CA ILE A 292 14.29 11.86 -17.79
C ILE A 292 14.92 11.08 -18.94
N ILE A 293 14.15 10.76 -19.98
CA ILE A 293 14.62 9.99 -21.13
C ILE A 293 15.77 10.71 -21.83
N ASN A 294 15.58 12.00 -22.17
CA ASN A 294 16.63 12.81 -22.79
C ASN A 294 17.89 12.86 -21.90
N THR A 295 17.74 13.00 -20.58
CA THR A 295 18.90 13.01 -19.67
C THR A 295 19.68 11.70 -19.76
N VAL A 296 18.99 10.55 -19.85
CA VAL A 296 19.65 9.24 -20.01
C VAL A 296 20.30 9.10 -21.38
N GLU A 297 19.62 9.53 -22.44
CA GLU A 297 20.10 9.48 -23.82
C GLU A 297 21.34 10.35 -24.07
N GLU A 298 21.41 11.53 -23.45
CA GLU A 298 22.58 12.42 -23.52
C GLU A 298 23.76 11.97 -22.64
N SER A 299 23.56 10.94 -21.82
CA SER A 299 24.52 10.56 -20.78
C SER A 299 25.61 9.60 -21.25
N PRO A 300 26.73 9.48 -20.50
CA PRO A 300 27.76 8.48 -20.76
C PRO A 300 27.29 7.01 -20.64
N ILE A 301 26.13 6.75 -20.02
CA ILE A 301 25.64 5.39 -19.78
C ILE A 301 24.71 4.87 -20.89
N TRP A 302 24.21 5.73 -21.78
CA TRP A 302 23.23 5.42 -22.83
C TRP A 302 23.51 4.09 -23.53
N ASN A 303 24.74 3.90 -24.01
CA ASN A 303 25.19 2.72 -24.79
C ASN A 303 25.10 1.37 -24.04
N SER A 304 24.69 1.39 -22.78
CA SER A 304 24.52 0.21 -21.92
C SER A 304 23.22 0.27 -21.10
N THR A 305 22.26 1.09 -21.49
CA THR A 305 21.01 1.30 -20.75
C THR A 305 19.81 0.69 -21.48
N VAL A 306 18.85 0.19 -20.70
CA VAL A 306 17.46 0.02 -21.12
C VAL A 306 16.56 0.80 -20.17
N ILE A 307 15.56 1.47 -20.72
CA ILE A 307 14.46 2.09 -19.99
C ILE A 307 13.20 1.31 -20.31
N PHE A 308 12.55 0.78 -19.27
CA PHE A 308 11.20 0.24 -19.35
C PHE A 308 10.24 1.28 -18.80
N ILE A 309 9.27 1.70 -19.60
CA ILE A 309 8.20 2.61 -19.19
C ILE A 309 6.91 1.81 -19.21
N THR A 310 6.24 1.73 -18.06
CA THR A 310 4.96 1.04 -17.95
C THR A 310 4.11 1.73 -16.89
N TRP A 311 2.83 1.38 -16.88
CA TRP A 311 1.88 1.78 -15.86
C TRP A 311 1.71 0.64 -14.86
N ASP A 312 1.27 1.01 -13.67
CA ASP A 312 0.98 0.11 -12.57
C ASP A 312 -0.30 -0.70 -12.76
N GLU A 313 -1.37 -0.02 -13.14
CA GLU A 313 -2.65 -0.58 -13.47
C GLU A 313 -3.41 0.31 -14.47
N PHE A 314 -4.66 -0.04 -14.75
CA PHE A 314 -5.39 0.48 -15.91
C PHE A 314 -6.34 1.64 -15.59
N GLY A 315 -6.47 2.02 -14.33
CA GLY A 315 -7.22 3.19 -13.84
C GLY A 315 -8.71 3.09 -14.07
N GLY A 316 -9.25 1.89 -14.35
CA GLY A 316 -10.62 1.74 -14.79
C GLY A 316 -10.87 2.22 -16.23
N TYR A 317 -9.83 2.42 -17.05
CA TYR A 317 -9.99 2.74 -18.46
C TYR A 317 -10.21 1.52 -19.33
N TYR A 318 -11.07 1.68 -20.33
CA TYR A 318 -11.45 0.62 -21.26
C TYR A 318 -10.23 -0.02 -21.94
N ASP A 319 -10.25 -1.36 -22.01
CA ASP A 319 -9.46 -2.14 -22.95
C ASP A 319 -10.33 -3.25 -23.54
N HIS A 320 -10.17 -3.52 -24.83
CA HIS A 320 -10.99 -4.49 -25.53
C HIS A 320 -10.54 -5.94 -25.32
N VAL A 321 -9.29 -6.16 -24.89
CA VAL A 321 -8.72 -7.52 -24.80
C VAL A 321 -9.02 -8.10 -23.42
N PRO A 322 -9.73 -9.25 -23.36
CA PRO A 322 -9.92 -9.94 -22.09
C PRO A 322 -8.58 -10.45 -21.55
N PRO A 323 -8.25 -10.16 -20.28
CA PRO A 323 -7.03 -10.67 -19.66
C PRO A 323 -6.95 -12.21 -19.72
N PRO A 324 -5.78 -12.78 -20.04
CA PRO A 324 -5.61 -14.21 -20.04
C PRO A 324 -5.69 -14.77 -18.63
N ILE A 325 -6.16 -16.02 -18.51
CA ILE A 325 -6.19 -16.75 -17.25
C ILE A 325 -4.84 -17.43 -17.03
N VAL A 326 -4.14 -17.06 -15.97
CA VAL A 326 -2.85 -17.65 -15.57
C VAL A 326 -3.00 -18.23 -14.18
N ASN A 327 -2.63 -19.50 -14.00
CA ASN A 327 -2.76 -20.23 -12.72
C ASN A 327 -4.19 -20.24 -12.13
N GLY A 328 -5.22 -20.14 -12.97
CA GLY A 328 -6.63 -20.20 -12.56
C GLY A 328 -7.25 -18.86 -12.22
N GLU A 329 -6.48 -17.77 -12.22
CA GLU A 329 -6.95 -16.40 -12.00
C GLU A 329 -6.72 -15.55 -13.26
N PRO A 330 -7.56 -14.55 -13.54
CA PRO A 330 -7.28 -13.59 -14.59
C PRO A 330 -6.07 -12.72 -14.20
N LEU A 331 -5.22 -12.42 -15.17
CA LEU A 331 -4.38 -11.22 -15.06
C LEU A 331 -5.28 -9.98 -14.99
N GLY A 332 -4.71 -8.84 -14.64
CA GLY A 332 -5.40 -7.57 -14.83
C GLY A 332 -5.38 -7.11 -16.28
N VAL A 333 -5.89 -5.91 -16.52
CA VAL A 333 -6.06 -5.36 -17.88
C VAL A 333 -4.70 -4.99 -18.49
N ARG A 334 -4.64 -4.92 -19.83
CA ARG A 334 -3.44 -4.48 -20.52
C ARG A 334 -3.08 -3.05 -20.13
N VAL A 335 -1.80 -2.81 -19.93
CA VAL A 335 -1.20 -1.49 -19.77
C VAL A 335 -0.05 -1.33 -20.75
N PRO A 336 0.31 -0.11 -21.18
CA PRO A 336 1.40 0.05 -22.13
C PRO A 336 2.74 -0.35 -21.51
N LEU A 337 3.60 -0.97 -22.31
CA LEU A 337 5.03 -1.14 -22.02
C LEU A 337 5.83 -0.62 -23.21
N ILE A 338 6.62 0.43 -23.00
CA ILE A 338 7.56 0.98 -23.97
C ILE A 338 8.99 0.58 -23.54
N VAL A 339 9.80 0.13 -24.48
CA VAL A 339 11.18 -0.30 -24.24
C VAL A 339 12.13 0.57 -25.05
N ILE A 340 12.89 1.42 -24.36
CA ILE A 340 13.87 2.34 -24.96
C ILE A 340 15.28 1.83 -24.68
N SER A 341 16.10 1.72 -25.72
CA SER A 341 17.50 1.31 -25.58
C SER A 341 18.22 1.56 -26.90
N PRO A 342 19.54 1.81 -26.91
CA PRO A 342 20.35 1.72 -28.12
C PRO A 342 20.19 0.38 -28.85
N TYR A 343 19.85 -0.70 -28.13
CA TYR A 343 19.67 -2.03 -28.71
C TYR A 343 18.21 -2.39 -28.97
N ALA A 344 17.26 -1.54 -28.61
CA ALA A 344 15.85 -1.78 -28.92
C ALA A 344 15.64 -1.62 -30.43
N LYS A 345 14.84 -2.52 -31.00
CA LYS A 345 14.40 -2.44 -32.39
C LYS A 345 13.54 -1.19 -32.59
N GLU A 346 13.63 -0.60 -33.77
CA GLU A 346 12.84 0.54 -34.24
C GLU A 346 11.53 0.05 -34.85
N ASP A 347 10.44 0.78 -34.60
CA ASP A 347 9.07 0.49 -35.01
C ASP A 347 8.70 -0.97 -34.72
N TYR A 348 8.95 -1.41 -33.48
CA TYR A 348 8.78 -2.80 -33.08
C TYR A 348 7.58 -3.02 -32.15
N VAL A 349 6.65 -3.89 -32.55
CA VAL A 349 5.56 -4.34 -31.67
C VAL A 349 5.81 -5.76 -31.14
N SER A 350 5.89 -5.90 -29.82
CA SER A 350 5.93 -7.21 -29.15
C SER A 350 4.54 -7.72 -28.81
N HIS A 351 4.25 -8.93 -29.28
CA HIS A 351 3.06 -9.73 -28.93
C HIS A 351 3.34 -10.76 -27.83
N THR A 352 4.53 -10.72 -27.23
CA THR A 352 4.89 -11.60 -26.11
C THR A 352 3.95 -11.35 -24.94
N LEU A 353 3.40 -12.40 -24.33
CA LEU A 353 2.63 -12.26 -23.09
C LEU A 353 3.59 -11.84 -21.97
N LEU A 354 3.47 -10.61 -21.50
CA LEU A 354 4.35 -10.02 -20.49
C LEU A 354 3.53 -9.49 -19.30
N THR A 355 4.17 -9.37 -18.15
CA THR A 355 3.61 -8.72 -16.96
C THR A 355 4.70 -7.96 -16.20
N HIS A 356 4.41 -7.29 -15.08
CA HIS A 356 5.45 -6.65 -14.25
C HIS A 356 6.54 -7.65 -13.81
N ALA A 357 6.18 -8.91 -13.59
CA ALA A 357 7.15 -9.96 -13.26
C ALA A 357 8.12 -10.28 -14.41
N SER A 358 7.78 -9.94 -15.66
CA SER A 358 8.68 -10.05 -16.81
C SER A 358 9.84 -9.05 -16.75
N LEU A 359 9.66 -7.90 -16.11
CA LEU A 359 10.75 -6.94 -15.91
C LEU A 359 11.77 -7.46 -14.90
N ILE A 360 11.30 -8.11 -13.83
CA ILE A 360 12.17 -8.84 -12.89
C ILE A 360 12.87 -10.00 -13.62
N ALA A 361 12.15 -10.75 -14.45
CA ALA A 361 12.74 -11.85 -15.22
C ALA A 361 13.87 -11.37 -16.17
N PHE A 362 13.75 -10.17 -16.73
CA PHE A 362 14.83 -9.55 -17.49
C PHE A 362 16.06 -9.22 -16.63
N ILE A 363 15.85 -8.67 -15.44
CA ILE A 363 16.93 -8.38 -14.48
C ILE A 363 17.64 -9.69 -14.10
N ASP A 364 16.91 -10.70 -13.67
CA ASP A 364 17.48 -12.00 -13.27
C ASP A 364 18.22 -12.67 -14.44
N TYR A 365 17.65 -12.61 -15.64
CA TYR A 365 18.32 -13.08 -16.86
C TYR A 365 19.63 -12.32 -17.11
N ASN A 366 19.61 -10.98 -17.06
CA ASN A 366 20.74 -10.16 -17.47
C ASN A 366 21.93 -10.31 -16.53
N TRP A 367 21.70 -10.35 -15.21
CA TRP A 367 22.76 -10.51 -14.20
C TRP A 367 23.00 -11.96 -13.76
N GLU A 368 22.35 -12.92 -14.41
CA GLU A 368 22.48 -14.36 -14.10
C GLU A 368 22.09 -14.71 -12.65
N LEU A 369 21.06 -14.03 -12.14
CA LEU A 369 20.50 -14.30 -10.83
C LEU A 369 19.58 -15.53 -10.90
N PRO A 370 19.35 -16.24 -9.78
CA PRO A 370 18.19 -17.12 -9.68
C PRO A 370 16.91 -16.33 -10.02
N ALA A 371 15.85 -17.02 -10.42
CA ALA A 371 14.54 -16.38 -10.48
C ALA A 371 14.08 -16.02 -9.07
N LEU A 372 13.66 -14.76 -8.84
CA LEU A 372 13.19 -14.29 -7.54
C LEU A 372 12.23 -15.27 -6.85
N ASN A 373 11.22 -15.74 -7.59
CA ASN A 373 10.27 -16.77 -7.16
C ASN A 373 9.68 -17.54 -8.37
N LYS A 374 8.72 -18.43 -8.11
CA LYS A 374 8.06 -19.25 -9.15
C LYS A 374 7.30 -18.42 -10.21
N TYR A 375 6.85 -17.22 -9.88
CA TYR A 375 6.13 -16.37 -10.83
C TYR A 375 7.12 -15.76 -11.83
N VAL A 376 8.23 -15.20 -11.34
CA VAL A 376 9.33 -14.71 -12.20
C VAL A 376 9.92 -15.85 -13.03
N LEU A 377 10.09 -17.04 -12.46
CA LEU A 377 10.64 -18.20 -13.16
C LEU A 377 9.86 -18.55 -14.45
N ASN A 378 8.53 -18.41 -14.41
CA ASN A 378 7.63 -18.76 -15.52
C ASN A 378 7.19 -17.56 -16.37
N SER A 379 7.62 -16.35 -16.03
CA SER A 379 7.34 -15.16 -16.84
C SER A 379 8.20 -15.15 -18.10
N ASN A 380 7.62 -14.75 -19.23
CA ASN A 380 8.38 -14.51 -20.45
C ASN A 380 9.31 -13.33 -20.26
N ILE A 381 10.51 -13.41 -20.83
CA ILE A 381 11.52 -12.36 -20.79
C ILE A 381 11.34 -11.46 -22.03
N PRO A 382 11.35 -10.13 -21.91
CA PRO A 382 11.16 -9.19 -23.03
C PRO A 382 12.37 -9.11 -23.98
N LEU A 383 12.95 -10.24 -24.39
CA LEU A 383 14.16 -10.29 -25.23
C LEU A 383 13.89 -9.94 -26.71
N ASP A 384 12.66 -10.09 -27.17
CA ASP A 384 12.29 -9.85 -28.56
C ASP A 384 12.32 -8.38 -28.95
N PHE A 385 12.30 -7.47 -27.98
CA PHE A 385 12.54 -6.04 -28.20
C PHE A 385 13.94 -5.72 -28.72
N PHE A 386 14.92 -6.59 -28.48
CA PHE A 386 16.33 -6.23 -28.70
C PHE A 386 16.92 -6.84 -29.97
N TYR A 387 17.83 -6.09 -30.58
CA TYR A 387 18.76 -6.56 -31.60
C TYR A 387 20.19 -6.14 -31.23
N PHE A 388 20.81 -6.87 -30.30
CA PHE A 388 22.12 -6.53 -29.70
C PHE A 388 23.31 -6.44 -30.67
N ASN A 389 23.13 -6.83 -31.94
CA ASN A 389 24.16 -6.68 -32.97
C ASN A 389 24.26 -5.27 -33.54
N MET A 390 23.31 -4.39 -33.20
CA MET A 390 23.26 -3.00 -33.63
C MET A 390 22.95 -2.11 -32.42
N SER A 391 23.73 -1.04 -32.27
CA SER A 391 23.46 0.05 -31.34
C SER A 391 22.96 1.24 -32.15
N ARG A 392 21.92 1.93 -31.67
CA ARG A 392 21.36 3.13 -32.27
C ARG A 392 21.78 4.37 -31.50
N GLU A 393 21.85 5.49 -32.22
CA GLU A 393 22.13 6.78 -31.61
C GLU A 393 20.90 7.25 -30.81
N PRO A 394 21.10 8.04 -29.75
CA PRO A 394 19.99 8.57 -28.95
C PRO A 394 19.10 9.53 -29.74
N ILE A 395 17.81 9.62 -29.38
CA ILE A 395 16.84 10.53 -30.01
C ILE A 395 16.48 11.64 -29.04
N ILE A 396 17.17 12.76 -29.18
CA ILE A 396 16.95 13.88 -28.27
C ILE A 396 15.72 14.67 -28.70
N PHE A 397 14.63 14.53 -27.95
CA PHE A 397 13.43 15.35 -28.13
C PHE A 397 13.74 16.80 -27.78
N SER A 398 13.69 17.74 -28.74
CA SER A 398 14.04 19.15 -28.50
C SER A 398 12.84 20.11 -28.55
N GLU A 399 12.90 21.24 -27.81
CA GLU A 399 11.91 22.32 -27.96
C GLU A 399 11.84 22.85 -29.39
N SER A 400 12.96 22.83 -30.12
CA SER A 400 13.04 23.27 -31.53
C SER A 400 12.26 22.39 -32.49
N GLU A 401 12.06 21.12 -32.15
CA GLU A 401 11.21 20.18 -32.89
C GLU A 401 9.75 20.26 -32.42
N GLY A 402 9.47 21.07 -31.39
CA GLY A 402 8.15 21.34 -30.86
C GLY A 402 7.77 20.50 -29.64
N PHE A 403 8.71 19.74 -29.07
CA PHE A 403 8.46 18.89 -27.90
C PHE A 403 8.31 19.69 -26.59
N PRO A 404 7.41 19.28 -25.68
CA PRO A 404 7.13 19.98 -24.43
C PRO A 404 8.17 19.73 -23.33
N LEU A 405 9.30 20.43 -23.35
CA LEU A 405 10.34 20.25 -22.33
C LEU A 405 10.17 21.15 -21.11
N ILE A 406 10.75 20.70 -19.99
CA ILE A 406 10.88 21.42 -18.72
C ILE A 406 12.35 21.73 -18.42
N GLY A 407 12.61 22.82 -17.68
CA GLY A 407 13.98 23.26 -17.40
C GLY A 407 14.72 22.48 -16.30
N ASN A 408 14.02 21.68 -15.50
CA ASN A 408 14.59 20.75 -14.52
C ASN A 408 13.53 19.70 -14.11
N VAL A 409 13.97 18.62 -13.48
CA VAL A 409 13.11 17.48 -13.09
C VAL A 409 11.96 17.80 -12.12
N TYR A 410 11.96 18.98 -11.47
CA TYR A 410 10.88 19.41 -10.57
C TYR A 410 9.96 20.49 -11.17
N SER A 411 10.25 20.96 -12.38
CA SER A 411 9.46 21.98 -13.05
C SER A 411 8.23 21.39 -13.71
N LEU A 412 7.15 22.17 -13.75
CA LEU A 412 5.95 21.83 -14.52
C LEU A 412 5.97 22.60 -15.84
N PRO A 413 5.53 21.96 -16.94
CA PRO A 413 5.42 22.65 -18.21
C PRO A 413 4.27 23.67 -18.16
N ASN A 414 4.39 24.77 -18.91
CA ASN A 414 3.27 25.68 -19.06
C ASN A 414 2.24 25.09 -20.04
N ALA A 415 1.22 24.42 -19.51
CA ALA A 415 0.18 23.74 -20.30
C ALA A 415 -0.48 24.63 -21.38
N SER A 416 -0.53 25.95 -21.19
CA SER A 416 -1.12 26.86 -22.18
C SER A 416 -0.33 26.96 -23.49
N ASN A 417 0.95 26.60 -23.47
CA ASN A 417 1.84 26.60 -24.63
C ASN A 417 1.67 25.35 -25.50
N TYR A 418 1.06 24.29 -24.96
CA TYR A 418 0.97 22.98 -25.59
C TYR A 418 -0.45 22.76 -26.10
N ARG A 419 -0.66 23.00 -27.39
CA ARG A 419 -1.94 22.80 -28.06
C ARG A 419 -1.72 21.89 -29.25
N ASP A 420 -2.41 20.75 -29.24
CA ASP A 420 -2.43 19.80 -30.34
C ASP A 420 -1.02 19.36 -30.77
N LEU A 421 -0.50 18.35 -30.08
CA LEU A 421 0.84 17.82 -30.33
C LEU A 421 0.91 16.96 -31.60
N SER A 422 -0.18 16.85 -32.38
CA SER A 422 -0.24 15.98 -33.56
C SER A 422 0.77 16.31 -34.67
N ASN A 423 1.29 17.54 -34.70
CA ASN A 423 2.31 17.94 -35.68
C ASN A 423 3.72 17.44 -35.33
N LEU A 424 3.94 16.94 -34.11
CA LEU A 424 5.23 16.40 -33.66
C LEU A 424 5.45 14.98 -34.18
N PHE A 425 4.36 14.25 -34.44
CA PHE A 425 4.36 12.86 -34.85
C PHE A 425 4.04 12.71 -36.34
N PRO A 426 4.62 11.73 -37.05
CA PRO A 426 5.73 10.86 -36.63
C PRO A 426 7.10 11.54 -36.82
N LEU A 427 8.07 11.15 -36.01
CA LEU A 427 9.49 11.42 -36.26
C LEU A 427 9.97 10.72 -37.54
N THR A 428 11.14 11.12 -38.03
CA THR A 428 11.75 10.44 -39.18
C THR A 428 12.58 9.27 -38.68
N PRO A 429 12.29 8.02 -39.12
CA PRO A 429 13.04 6.84 -38.71
C PRO A 429 14.54 7.02 -38.93
N GLN A 430 15.34 6.66 -37.91
CA GLN A 430 16.80 6.63 -38.00
C GLN A 430 17.26 5.64 -39.07
N ILE A 431 16.52 4.54 -39.25
CA ILE A 431 16.75 3.54 -40.29
C ILE A 431 15.53 3.52 -41.20
N PRO A 432 15.68 3.65 -42.53
CA PRO A 432 14.56 3.49 -43.44
C PRO A 432 13.81 2.18 -43.14
N LEU A 433 12.50 2.24 -42.93
CA LEU A 433 11.70 1.11 -42.43
C LEU A 433 11.80 -0.15 -43.31
N ASN A 434 12.07 0.02 -44.60
CA ASN A 434 12.29 -1.06 -45.57
C ASN A 434 13.70 -1.66 -45.54
N GLU A 435 14.63 -1.08 -44.77
CA GLU A 435 16.03 -1.50 -44.61
C GLU A 435 16.33 -2.09 -43.22
N LEU A 436 15.33 -2.18 -42.34
CA LEU A 436 15.49 -2.75 -41.00
C LEU A 436 15.97 -4.22 -41.06
N PRO A 437 16.98 -4.62 -40.27
CA PRO A 437 17.55 -5.96 -40.32
C PRO A 437 16.76 -7.01 -39.53
N TYR A 438 15.56 -6.67 -39.06
CA TYR A 438 14.70 -7.51 -38.23
C TYR A 438 13.22 -7.35 -38.60
N SER A 439 12.40 -8.30 -38.14
CA SER A 439 10.95 -8.13 -38.17
C SER A 439 10.55 -7.01 -37.21
N ARG A 440 9.67 -6.13 -37.68
CA ARG A 440 9.05 -5.02 -36.93
C ARG A 440 7.91 -5.46 -35.98
N TYR A 441 7.69 -6.77 -35.89
CA TYR A 441 6.81 -7.36 -34.89
C TYR A 441 7.28 -8.78 -34.57
N GLY A 442 6.90 -9.28 -33.41
CA GLY A 442 7.26 -10.63 -33.01
C GLY A 442 6.71 -11.05 -31.66
N LEU A 443 7.07 -12.27 -31.28
CA LEU A 443 6.80 -12.83 -29.96
C LEU A 443 7.94 -13.75 -29.56
N ASN A 444 8.18 -13.87 -28.27
CA ASN A 444 9.05 -14.87 -27.69
C ASN A 444 8.37 -15.54 -26.50
N ASN A 445 8.70 -16.80 -26.21
CA ASN A 445 8.18 -17.51 -25.04
C ASN A 445 9.32 -17.94 -24.11
N ILE A 446 10.47 -17.26 -24.18
CA ILE A 446 11.65 -17.65 -23.40
C ILE A 446 11.40 -17.26 -21.95
N THR A 447 11.51 -18.25 -21.05
CA THR A 447 11.39 -18.05 -19.60
C THR A 447 12.68 -18.47 -18.90
N LEU A 448 12.85 -18.05 -17.64
CA LEU A 448 13.97 -18.50 -16.81
C LEU A 448 13.88 -20.01 -16.50
N ALA A 449 12.67 -20.58 -16.46
CA ALA A 449 12.45 -22.02 -16.32
C ALA A 449 13.10 -22.80 -17.48
N GLU A 450 12.90 -22.34 -18.72
CA GLU A 450 13.49 -22.96 -19.91
C GLU A 450 15.01 -22.85 -19.93
N LEU A 451 15.56 -21.80 -19.31
CA LEU A 451 17.00 -21.59 -19.15
C LEU A 451 17.59 -22.36 -17.95
N GLY A 452 16.76 -23.07 -17.18
CA GLY A 452 17.20 -23.86 -16.03
C GLY A 452 17.61 -23.05 -14.81
N SER A 453 17.06 -21.84 -14.66
CA SER A 453 17.37 -20.98 -13.49
C SER A 453 16.82 -21.59 -12.19
N PRO A 454 17.60 -21.57 -11.08
CA PRO A 454 17.07 -21.93 -9.77
C PRO A 454 16.12 -20.85 -9.23
N ILE A 455 15.39 -21.15 -8.15
CA ILE A 455 14.54 -20.18 -7.45
C ILE A 455 15.30 -19.61 -6.24
N TYR A 456 15.24 -18.29 -6.04
CA TYR A 456 15.77 -17.59 -4.86
C TYR A 456 14.87 -17.79 -3.64
N VAL A 457 13.58 -17.42 -3.74
CA VAL A 457 12.58 -17.54 -2.66
C VAL A 457 11.52 -18.58 -3.03
N ASN A 458 11.42 -19.64 -2.22
CA ASN A 458 10.41 -20.69 -2.42
C ASN A 458 9.03 -20.35 -1.82
N GLY A 459 8.96 -19.33 -0.94
CA GLY A 459 7.72 -18.93 -0.28
C GLY A 459 6.96 -17.85 -1.04
N ASP A 460 5.64 -17.90 -0.98
CA ASP A 460 4.70 -16.86 -1.43
C ASP A 460 3.71 -16.52 -0.29
N SER A 461 4.18 -16.67 0.95
CA SER A 461 3.34 -16.59 2.14
C SER A 461 3.55 -15.27 2.87
N ALA A 462 2.50 -14.49 2.88
CA ALA A 462 2.51 -13.18 3.49
C ALA A 462 2.77 -13.23 5.01
N TYR A 463 3.57 -12.31 5.52
CA TYR A 463 3.83 -12.20 6.95
C TYR A 463 2.76 -11.35 7.63
N VAL A 464 1.98 -11.99 8.50
CA VAL A 464 1.08 -11.31 9.43
C VAL A 464 1.78 -11.24 10.78
N PRO A 465 2.15 -10.05 11.28
CA PRO A 465 2.72 -9.94 12.61
C PRO A 465 1.79 -10.59 13.64
N VAL A 466 2.34 -11.32 14.62
CA VAL A 466 1.56 -12.14 15.57
C VAL A 466 0.43 -11.35 16.23
N ILE A 467 0.63 -10.05 16.49
CA ILE A 467 -0.36 -9.16 17.10
C ILE A 467 -1.64 -8.98 16.27
N TYR A 468 -1.57 -9.22 14.95
CA TYR A 468 -2.68 -9.15 14.02
C TYR A 468 -3.26 -10.53 13.69
N THR A 469 -2.70 -11.61 14.25
CA THR A 469 -3.23 -12.96 14.02
C THR A 469 -4.56 -13.15 14.73
N PRO A 470 -5.53 -13.86 14.12
CA PRO A 470 -6.80 -14.18 14.77
C PRO A 470 -6.59 -14.84 16.13
N LEU A 471 -5.59 -15.74 16.27
CA LEU A 471 -5.28 -16.40 17.53
C LEU A 471 -4.90 -15.40 18.63
N PHE A 472 -4.04 -14.41 18.34
CA PHE A 472 -3.65 -13.41 19.33
C PHE A 472 -4.84 -12.53 19.74
N LEU A 473 -5.68 -12.13 18.77
CA LEU A 473 -6.91 -11.38 19.04
C LEU A 473 -7.90 -12.20 19.88
N TRP A 474 -8.06 -13.50 19.57
CA TRP A 474 -8.88 -14.43 20.36
C TRP A 474 -8.34 -14.62 21.78
N LEU A 475 -7.02 -14.65 21.95
CA LEU A 475 -6.40 -14.76 23.28
C LEU A 475 -6.56 -13.47 24.10
N ILE A 476 -6.45 -12.30 23.46
CA ILE A 476 -6.80 -11.02 24.11
C ILE A 476 -8.28 -11.00 24.47
N MET A 477 -9.17 -11.43 23.57
CA MET A 477 -10.60 -11.53 23.89
C MET A 477 -10.88 -12.50 25.02
N ALA A 478 -10.26 -13.69 25.03
CA ALA A 478 -10.41 -14.66 26.11
C ALA A 478 -9.93 -14.07 27.45
N LEU A 479 -8.81 -13.34 27.45
CA LEU A 479 -8.33 -12.62 28.63
C LEU A 479 -9.33 -11.55 29.10
N ILE A 480 -9.89 -10.76 28.17
CA ILE A 480 -10.90 -9.75 28.48
C ILE A 480 -12.17 -10.42 29.02
N ILE A 481 -12.65 -11.50 28.39
CA ILE A 481 -13.83 -12.27 28.82
C ILE A 481 -13.59 -12.89 30.20
N ASP A 482 -12.41 -13.45 30.47
CA ASP A 482 -12.08 -14.02 31.77
C ASP A 482 -12.01 -12.93 32.84
N LEU A 483 -11.29 -11.84 32.60
CA LEU A 483 -11.22 -10.69 33.53
C LEU A 483 -12.62 -10.11 33.81
N THR A 484 -13.46 -10.03 32.78
CA THR A 484 -14.85 -9.58 32.89
C THR A 484 -15.67 -10.61 33.66
N THR A 485 -15.60 -11.90 33.34
CA THR A 485 -16.36 -12.97 34.02
C THR A 485 -15.99 -13.06 35.51
N VAL A 486 -14.72 -12.84 35.85
CA VAL A 486 -14.26 -12.73 37.25
C VAL A 486 -14.87 -11.53 37.96
N SER A 487 -15.04 -10.40 37.26
CA SER A 487 -15.76 -9.23 37.78
C SER A 487 -17.28 -9.48 37.96
N LEU A 488 -17.83 -10.48 37.26
CA LEU A 488 -19.26 -10.81 37.17
C LEU A 488 -19.72 -11.96 38.08
N LEU A 489 -18.81 -12.70 38.73
CA LEU A 489 -19.18 -13.83 39.60
C LEU A 489 -20.15 -13.38 40.71
N PRO A 490 -21.28 -14.09 40.95
CA PRO A 490 -22.29 -13.65 41.90
C PRO A 490 -21.72 -13.61 43.32
N ILE A 491 -21.42 -12.40 43.78
CA ILE A 491 -21.14 -12.15 45.19
C ILE A 491 -22.49 -12.23 45.88
N GLY A 492 -22.73 -13.34 46.61
CA GLY A 492 -23.98 -13.56 47.34
C GLY A 492 -24.32 -12.35 48.23
N ARG A 493 -25.62 -12.04 48.37
CA ARG A 493 -26.14 -10.83 49.07
C ARG A 493 -25.54 -10.57 50.46
N GLU A 494 -25.11 -11.61 51.18
CA GLU A 494 -24.44 -11.43 52.48
C GLU A 494 -22.98 -10.98 52.37
N THR A 495 -22.28 -11.33 51.30
CA THR A 495 -20.86 -11.02 51.10
C THR A 495 -20.63 -9.57 50.67
N LEU A 496 -21.61 -8.94 49.99
CA LEU A 496 -21.59 -7.52 49.63
C LEU A 496 -21.57 -6.56 50.84
N ARG A 497 -22.04 -7.01 52.01
CA ARG A 497 -22.01 -6.23 53.26
C ARG A 497 -20.67 -6.32 54.01
N THR A 498 -19.84 -7.32 53.71
CA THR A 498 -18.61 -7.62 54.46
C THR A 498 -17.33 -7.48 53.66
N LEU A 499 -17.42 -7.25 52.35
CA LEU A 499 -16.25 -6.94 51.53
C LEU A 499 -15.72 -5.55 51.90
N PRO A 500 -14.45 -5.42 52.35
CA PRO A 500 -13.85 -4.12 52.56
C PRO A 500 -13.90 -3.34 51.26
N VAL A 501 -14.25 -2.06 51.31
CA VAL A 501 -14.33 -1.09 50.19
C VAL A 501 -13.15 -1.21 49.19
N LYS A 502 -11.98 -1.64 49.68
CA LYS A 502 -10.77 -1.97 48.91
C LYS A 502 -10.93 -3.05 47.83
N THR A 503 -11.93 -3.94 47.93
CA THR A 503 -12.09 -5.08 47.01
C THR A 503 -13.02 -4.73 45.84
N LEU A 504 -14.06 -3.93 46.07
CA LEU A 504 -14.91 -3.39 45.00
C LEU A 504 -14.17 -2.38 44.12
N SER A 505 -13.25 -1.59 44.71
CA SER A 505 -12.39 -0.68 43.93
C SER A 505 -11.43 -1.43 43.00
N VAL A 506 -11.02 -2.65 43.38
CA VAL A 506 -10.18 -3.52 42.53
C VAL A 506 -10.97 -4.05 41.36
N ILE A 507 -12.20 -4.53 41.58
CA ILE A 507 -13.06 -5.02 40.49
C ILE A 507 -13.37 -3.89 39.49
N ASN A 508 -13.73 -2.70 39.99
CA ASN A 508 -14.02 -1.56 39.13
C ASN A 508 -12.75 -1.03 38.44
N GLY A 509 -11.61 -1.01 39.14
CA GLY A 509 -10.32 -0.68 38.56
C GLY A 509 -9.91 -1.65 37.46
N SER A 510 -10.08 -2.96 37.66
CA SER A 510 -9.77 -3.98 36.67
C SER A 510 -10.67 -3.92 35.44
N VAL A 511 -11.96 -3.64 35.60
CA VAL A 511 -12.89 -3.42 34.47
C VAL A 511 -12.52 -2.14 33.71
N VAL A 512 -12.22 -1.04 34.40
CA VAL A 512 -11.77 0.21 33.76
C VAL A 512 -10.44 0.03 33.04
N THR A 513 -9.49 -0.69 33.63
CA THR A 513 -8.20 -1.01 33.01
C THR A 513 -8.37 -1.93 31.80
N ALA A 514 -9.23 -2.94 31.87
CA ALA A 514 -9.52 -3.82 30.73
C ALA A 514 -10.20 -3.06 29.58
N SER A 515 -11.17 -2.18 29.89
CA SER A 515 -11.81 -1.32 28.89
C SER A 515 -10.85 -0.29 28.29
N MET A 516 -9.91 0.27 29.09
CA MET A 516 -8.86 1.14 28.57
C MET A 516 -7.86 0.39 27.70
N ILE A 517 -7.48 -0.84 28.06
CA ILE A 517 -6.62 -1.68 27.23
C ILE A 517 -7.30 -2.01 25.90
N GLY A 518 -8.59 -2.38 25.92
CA GLY A 518 -9.37 -2.63 24.71
C GLY A 518 -9.45 -1.40 23.82
N LEU A 519 -9.82 -0.25 24.39
CA LEU A 519 -9.97 1.01 23.66
C LEU A 519 -8.63 1.51 23.09
N ILE A 520 -7.51 1.36 23.82
CA ILE A 520 -6.20 1.78 23.35
C ILE A 520 -5.64 0.80 22.32
N THR A 521 -5.88 -0.49 22.46
CA THR A 521 -5.53 -1.47 21.42
C THR A 521 -6.28 -1.16 20.12
N LEU A 522 -7.54 -0.74 20.22
CA LEU A 522 -8.35 -0.23 19.10
C LEU A 522 -7.80 1.08 18.52
N THR A 523 -7.50 2.07 19.35
CA THR A 523 -6.97 3.37 18.90
C THR A 523 -5.57 3.24 18.31
N THR A 524 -4.71 2.38 18.85
CA THR A 524 -3.36 2.13 18.32
C THR A 524 -3.40 1.25 17.06
N GLY A 525 -4.34 0.29 16.99
CA GLY A 525 -4.66 -0.42 15.76
C GLY A 525 -5.14 0.53 14.66
N PHE A 526 -5.96 1.52 15.03
CA PHE A 526 -6.46 2.59 14.14
C PHE A 526 -5.35 3.59 13.73
N LEU A 527 -4.44 3.95 14.63
CA LEU A 527 -3.30 4.83 14.32
C LEU A 527 -2.24 4.14 13.46
N ASN A 528 -2.04 2.82 13.62
CA ASN A 528 -1.20 2.02 12.72
C ASN A 528 -1.89 1.74 11.38
N TYR A 529 -3.22 1.68 11.35
CA TYR A 529 -4.03 1.64 10.12
C TYR A 529 -3.88 2.91 9.28
N LEU A 530 -3.63 4.07 9.90
CA LEU A 530 -3.29 5.32 9.22
C LEU A 530 -1.82 5.38 8.72
N GLY A 531 -1.12 4.24 8.62
CA GLY A 531 0.13 4.10 7.86
C GLY A 531 1.39 4.73 8.46
N ASN A 532 1.35 5.35 9.64
CA ASN A 532 2.42 6.28 10.04
C ASN A 532 3.59 5.72 10.86
N THR A 533 3.57 4.45 11.32
CA THR A 533 4.75 3.89 12.01
C THR A 533 4.85 2.37 11.88
N GLY A 534 5.65 1.88 10.93
CA GLY A 534 6.07 0.46 10.86
C GLY A 534 6.90 -0.02 12.06
N GLU A 535 7.19 0.84 13.05
CA GLU A 535 8.07 0.55 14.20
C GLU A 535 7.49 0.99 15.57
N ALA A 536 6.17 0.92 15.76
CA ALA A 536 5.57 1.13 17.09
C ALA A 536 5.71 0.00 18.16
N PRO A 537 6.37 -1.18 17.96
CA PRO A 537 6.45 -2.19 19.03
C PRO A 537 7.10 -1.71 20.36
N PRO A 538 8.16 -0.89 20.38
CA PRO A 538 8.82 -0.47 21.63
C PRO A 538 7.97 0.48 22.49
N LEU A 539 7.17 1.34 21.86
CA LEU A 539 6.24 2.25 22.54
C LEU A 539 5.05 1.50 23.12
N LEU A 540 4.49 0.53 22.38
CA LEU A 540 3.46 -0.38 22.87
C LEU A 540 3.97 -1.25 24.04
N LEU A 541 5.23 -1.71 23.96
CA LEU A 541 5.92 -2.44 25.01
C LEU A 541 6.11 -1.59 26.28
N GLY A 542 6.58 -0.35 26.14
CA GLY A 542 6.71 0.60 27.26
C GLY A 542 5.36 0.90 27.91
N TYR A 543 4.29 0.98 27.10
CA TYR A 543 2.92 1.24 27.54
C TYR A 543 2.30 0.05 28.31
N LEU A 544 2.38 -1.16 27.74
CA LEU A 544 1.87 -2.39 28.36
C LEU A 544 2.67 -2.79 29.60
N LEU A 545 4.01 -2.70 29.56
CA LEU A 545 4.87 -2.94 30.73
C LEU A 545 4.58 -1.92 31.81
N GLY A 546 4.41 -0.64 31.45
CA GLY A 546 3.98 0.41 32.36
C GLY A 546 2.70 0.02 33.08
N LEU A 547 1.63 -0.33 32.35
CA LEU A 547 0.32 -0.67 32.92
C LEU A 547 0.32 -1.95 33.78
N VAL A 548 1.09 -2.97 33.38
CA VAL A 548 1.27 -4.21 34.18
C VAL A 548 2.07 -3.91 35.44
N LEU A 549 3.17 -3.16 35.34
CA LEU A 549 3.92 -2.66 36.50
C LEU A 549 3.05 -1.79 37.40
N PHE A 550 2.19 -0.92 36.87
CA PHE A 550 1.26 -0.10 37.64
C PHE A 550 0.21 -0.93 38.37
N SER A 551 -0.32 -1.98 37.72
CA SER A 551 -1.27 -2.90 38.35
C SER A 551 -0.60 -3.69 39.48
N ILE A 552 0.64 -4.14 39.29
CA ILE A 552 1.44 -4.85 40.30
C ILE A 552 1.87 -3.91 41.43
N ILE A 553 2.35 -2.70 41.14
CA ILE A 553 2.75 -1.69 42.13
C ILE A 553 1.52 -1.23 42.92
N GLY A 554 0.37 -1.03 42.29
CA GLY A 554 -0.91 -0.77 42.96
C GLY A 554 -1.30 -1.90 43.92
N LEU A 555 -1.17 -3.16 43.50
CA LEU A 555 -1.40 -4.35 44.33
C LEU A 555 -0.40 -4.46 45.50
N VAL A 556 0.87 -4.12 45.29
CA VAL A 556 1.94 -4.17 46.30
C VAL A 556 1.81 -3.02 47.30
N LEU A 557 1.56 -1.79 46.84
CA LEU A 557 1.33 -0.63 47.71
C LEU A 557 0.07 -0.79 48.57
N MET A 558 -0.94 -1.55 48.12
CA MET A 558 -2.10 -1.92 48.94
C MET A 558 -1.77 -2.86 50.12
N ARG A 559 -0.66 -3.61 50.06
CA ARG A 559 -0.15 -4.40 51.20
C ARG A 559 0.66 -3.55 52.20
N ILE A 560 1.16 -2.38 51.79
CA ILE A 560 1.95 -1.50 52.65
C ILE A 560 1.00 -0.49 53.32
N LYS A 561 1.07 -0.40 54.64
CA LYS A 561 0.07 0.22 55.54
C LYS A 561 0.08 1.76 55.55
N TYR A 562 0.38 2.43 54.43
CA TYR A 562 0.37 3.90 54.35
C TYR A 562 -0.90 4.43 53.65
N GLY A 563 -1.39 5.59 54.13
CA GLY A 563 -2.76 6.08 53.96
C GLY A 563 -3.24 6.37 52.53
N LEU A 564 -4.57 6.34 52.38
CA LEU A 564 -5.39 6.41 51.17
C LEU A 564 -5.08 7.58 50.20
N HIS A 565 -4.46 8.66 50.67
CA HIS A 565 -4.30 9.88 49.89
C HIS A 565 -3.09 9.88 48.95
N ALA A 566 -2.00 9.19 49.27
CA ALA A 566 -0.82 9.16 48.41
C ALA A 566 -1.03 8.29 47.15
N SER A 567 -1.71 7.15 47.31
CA SER A 567 -2.03 6.24 46.20
C SER A 567 -3.05 6.84 45.25
N ILE A 568 -4.12 7.47 45.75
CA ILE A 568 -5.12 8.15 44.91
C ILE A 568 -4.53 9.33 44.15
N THR A 569 -3.64 10.11 44.78
CA THR A 569 -3.01 11.28 44.15
C THR A 569 -2.08 10.87 43.01
N LEU A 570 -1.28 9.81 43.18
CA LEU A 570 -0.41 9.27 42.13
C LEU A 570 -1.20 8.60 41.00
N SER A 571 -2.31 7.92 41.31
CA SER A 571 -3.22 7.32 40.32
C SER A 571 -4.04 8.33 39.50
N ILE A 572 -4.09 9.60 39.92
CA ILE A 572 -4.84 10.67 39.22
C ILE A 572 -3.90 11.64 38.50
N ILE A 573 -2.81 12.07 39.14
CA ILE A 573 -1.91 13.08 38.58
C ILE A 573 -1.11 12.53 37.39
N ILE A 574 -0.70 11.26 37.44
CA ILE A 574 0.15 10.66 36.40
C ILE A 574 -0.62 10.38 35.10
N PRO A 575 -1.86 9.84 35.10
CA PRO A 575 -2.66 9.73 33.87
C PRO A 575 -3.01 11.08 33.25
N VAL A 576 -3.21 12.12 34.06
CA VAL A 576 -3.48 13.49 33.57
C VAL A 576 -2.22 14.09 32.93
N LEU A 577 -1.03 13.91 33.53
CA LEU A 577 0.23 14.36 32.93
C LEU A 577 0.56 13.58 31.64
N LEU A 578 0.32 12.28 31.61
CA LEU A 578 0.46 11.45 30.40
C LEU A 578 -0.54 11.87 29.32
N TYR A 579 -1.80 12.16 29.68
CA TYR A 579 -2.79 12.70 28.74
C TYR A 579 -2.37 14.06 28.18
N VAL A 580 -1.84 14.96 29.01
CA VAL A 580 -1.33 16.26 28.55
C VAL A 580 -0.12 16.09 27.63
N LEU A 581 0.80 15.16 27.93
CA LEU A 581 1.93 14.84 27.05
C LEU A 581 1.48 14.22 25.72
N ILE A 582 0.51 13.29 25.75
CA ILE A 582 -0.10 12.68 24.56
C ILE A 582 -0.86 13.72 23.74
N TYR A 583 -1.63 14.61 24.39
CA TYR A 583 -2.38 15.68 23.75
C TYR A 583 -1.46 16.72 23.11
N VAL A 584 -0.36 17.08 23.77
CA VAL A 584 0.67 17.98 23.21
C VAL A 584 1.39 17.34 22.03
N GLN A 585 1.74 16.05 22.11
CA GLN A 585 2.44 15.35 21.03
C GLN A 585 1.52 15.02 19.84
N ALA A 586 0.24 14.74 20.10
CA ALA A 586 -0.79 14.60 19.08
C ALA A 586 -1.14 15.95 18.43
N ILE A 587 -1.18 17.06 19.17
CA ILE A 587 -1.32 18.41 18.61
C ILE A 587 -0.10 18.78 17.77
N GLN A 588 1.12 18.45 18.21
CA GLN A 588 2.32 18.65 17.40
C GLN A 588 2.25 17.85 16.09
N SER A 589 1.75 16.62 16.13
CA SER A 589 1.55 15.77 14.94
C SER A 589 0.41 16.27 14.04
N PHE A 590 -0.66 16.82 14.61
CA PHE A 590 -1.81 17.42 13.91
C PHE A 590 -1.46 18.74 13.24
N LEU A 591 -0.70 19.62 13.93
CA LEU A 591 -0.19 20.88 13.37
C LEU A 591 0.75 20.64 12.18
N MET A 592 1.26 19.41 12.02
CA MET A 592 2.10 19.01 10.89
C MET A 592 1.32 18.28 9.76
N SER A 593 0.07 17.83 9.98
CA SER A 593 -0.63 16.92 9.04
C SER A 593 -2.05 17.33 8.62
N ASN A 594 -2.69 18.31 9.25
CA ASN A 594 -3.99 18.88 8.83
C ASN A 594 -5.17 17.87 8.67
N GLU A 595 -5.12 16.70 9.32
CA GLU A 595 -6.13 15.64 9.17
C GLU A 595 -7.28 15.70 10.20
N PRO A 596 -8.56 15.87 9.77
CA PRO A 596 -9.71 15.97 10.68
C PRO A 596 -10.15 14.62 11.29
N LEU A 597 -9.70 13.47 10.78
CA LEU A 597 -10.07 12.14 11.28
C LEU A 597 -9.45 11.77 12.63
N LEU A 598 -8.27 12.33 12.94
CA LEU A 598 -7.62 12.19 14.25
C LEU A 598 -8.46 12.79 15.38
N ILE A 599 -9.23 13.85 15.07
CA ILE A 599 -10.13 14.54 16.00
C ILE A 599 -11.26 13.61 16.44
N TYR A 600 -11.80 12.76 15.55
CA TYR A 600 -12.90 11.85 15.90
C TYR A 600 -12.45 10.69 16.80
N GLY A 601 -11.25 10.14 16.58
CA GLY A 601 -10.65 9.14 17.47
C GLY A 601 -10.38 9.70 18.87
N LEU A 602 -9.83 10.91 18.97
CA LEU A 602 -9.59 11.61 20.23
C LEU A 602 -10.89 12.02 20.94
N LEU A 603 -11.89 12.53 20.21
CA LEU A 603 -13.20 12.89 20.75
C LEU A 603 -14.00 11.68 21.27
N SER A 604 -13.72 10.46 20.79
CA SER A 604 -14.35 9.24 21.31
C SER A 604 -13.84 8.85 22.71
N THR A 605 -12.62 9.28 23.08
CA THR A 605 -11.98 8.94 24.38
C THR A 605 -12.24 9.97 25.47
N ALA A 606 -12.47 11.23 25.12
CA ALA A 606 -12.74 12.33 26.05
C ALA A 606 -13.98 12.12 26.96
N PRO A 607 -15.11 11.56 26.47
CA PRO A 607 -16.27 11.25 27.31
C PRO A 607 -15.93 10.24 28.42
N VAL A 608 -15.09 9.23 28.12
CA VAL A 608 -14.75 8.14 29.06
C VAL A 608 -13.86 8.62 30.22
N MET A 609 -12.95 9.57 29.97
CA MET A 609 -12.17 10.22 31.05
C MET A 609 -13.02 11.19 31.87
N LEU A 610 -13.92 11.93 31.22
CA LEU A 610 -14.86 12.81 31.93
C LEU A 610 -15.81 12.00 32.84
N ILE A 611 -16.25 10.82 32.40
CA ILE A 611 -16.97 9.83 33.21
C ILE A 611 -16.12 9.40 34.40
N THR A 612 -14.86 9.02 34.19
CA THR A 612 -14.00 8.56 35.28
C THR A 612 -13.85 9.65 36.35
N LEU A 613 -13.64 10.89 35.92
CA LEU A 613 -13.55 12.07 36.80
C LEU A 613 -14.87 12.39 37.52
N LEU A 614 -16.02 12.35 36.83
CA LEU A 614 -17.32 12.68 37.41
C LEU A 614 -17.82 11.57 38.33
N THR A 615 -17.58 10.31 38.00
CA THR A 615 -17.92 9.14 38.83
C THR A 615 -17.04 9.08 40.09
N LEU A 616 -15.73 9.35 39.98
CA LEU A 616 -14.85 9.50 41.14
C LEU A 616 -15.20 10.72 41.99
N ARG A 617 -15.59 11.84 41.37
CA ARG A 617 -16.02 13.05 42.10
C ARG A 617 -17.35 12.84 42.84
N ALA A 618 -18.32 12.18 42.22
CA ALA A 618 -19.59 11.79 42.85
C ALA A 618 -19.38 10.78 43.99
N TYR A 619 -18.41 9.86 43.82
CA TYR A 619 -17.97 8.91 44.85
C TYR A 619 -17.32 9.61 46.05
N VAL A 620 -16.45 10.60 45.81
CA VAL A 620 -15.77 11.36 46.86
C VAL A 620 -16.70 12.32 47.58
N SER A 621 -17.72 12.87 46.91
CA SER A 621 -18.54 13.94 47.49
C SER A 621 -19.78 13.46 48.25
N ASN A 622 -20.52 12.43 47.79
CA ASN A 622 -21.88 12.17 48.31
C ASN A 622 -22.33 10.71 48.45
N ASN A 623 -21.47 9.71 48.19
CA ASN A 623 -21.79 8.29 48.44
C ASN A 623 -23.04 7.76 47.68
N THR A 624 -23.41 8.36 46.54
CA THR A 624 -24.60 8.00 45.74
C THR A 624 -24.22 7.17 44.51
N TRP A 625 -24.06 5.86 44.71
CA TRP A 625 -23.62 4.90 43.69
C TRP A 625 -24.53 4.80 42.45
N ALA A 626 -25.83 5.06 42.60
CA ALA A 626 -26.81 4.94 41.51
C ALA A 626 -26.65 6.02 40.42
N VAL A 627 -26.24 7.23 40.79
CA VAL A 627 -26.09 8.35 39.84
C VAL A 627 -24.84 8.16 38.98
N GLY A 628 -23.73 7.72 39.56
CA GLY A 628 -22.51 7.38 38.82
C GLY A 628 -22.71 6.24 37.82
N LEU A 629 -23.48 5.22 38.18
CA LEU A 629 -23.84 4.11 37.29
C LEU A 629 -24.77 4.54 36.15
N GLY A 630 -25.70 5.45 36.40
CA GLY A 630 -26.58 6.03 35.35
C GLY A 630 -25.81 6.82 34.30
N TYR A 631 -24.80 7.61 34.72
CA TYR A 631 -23.92 8.33 33.79
C TYR A 631 -23.03 7.38 32.96
N ALA A 632 -22.46 6.35 33.58
CA ALA A 632 -21.64 5.36 32.87
C ALA A 632 -22.45 4.59 31.81
N ALA A 633 -23.68 4.18 32.12
CA ALA A 633 -24.54 3.45 31.18
C ALA A 633 -25.04 4.32 30.02
N SER A 634 -25.46 5.56 30.30
CA SER A 634 -26.00 6.47 29.28
C SER A 634 -24.94 6.88 28.25
N VAL A 635 -23.71 7.09 28.71
CA VAL A 635 -22.60 7.48 27.84
C VAL A 635 -21.98 6.27 27.15
N GLY A 636 -21.94 5.09 27.78
CA GLY A 636 -21.60 3.83 27.10
C GLY A 636 -22.52 3.62 25.89
N LEU A 637 -23.83 3.76 26.08
CA LEU A 637 -24.82 3.68 25.00
C LEU A 637 -24.57 4.71 23.89
N LEU A 638 -24.20 5.95 24.25
CA LEU A 638 -23.90 7.02 23.29
C LEU A 638 -22.62 6.72 22.48
N SER A 639 -21.56 6.22 23.12
CA SER A 639 -20.33 5.77 22.45
C SER A 639 -20.62 4.63 21.48
N TYR A 640 -21.48 3.65 21.85
CA TYR A 640 -21.91 2.58 20.95
C TYR A 640 -22.71 3.10 19.75
N ILE A 641 -23.59 4.09 19.94
CA ILE A 641 -24.36 4.71 18.83
C ILE A 641 -23.41 5.43 17.86
N VAL A 642 -22.43 6.19 18.35
CA VAL A 642 -21.43 6.86 17.52
C VAL A 642 -20.61 5.84 16.72
N MET A 643 -20.22 4.72 17.33
CA MET A 643 -19.50 3.65 16.62
C MET A 643 -20.37 2.92 15.59
N LEU A 644 -21.65 2.67 15.87
CA LEU A 644 -22.59 2.13 14.87
C LEU A 644 -22.83 3.10 13.70
N MET A 645 -22.81 4.42 13.95
CA MET A 645 -22.87 5.42 12.88
C MET A 645 -21.60 5.41 12.03
N ILE A 646 -20.41 5.30 12.64
CA ILE A 646 -19.14 5.17 11.92
C ILE A 646 -19.13 3.87 11.09
N ALA A 647 -19.47 2.73 11.70
CA ALA A 647 -19.57 1.45 10.99
C ALA A 647 -20.59 1.49 9.84
N SER A 648 -21.73 2.16 10.02
CA SER A 648 -22.73 2.37 8.96
C SER A 648 -22.25 3.30 7.85
N MET A 649 -21.43 4.30 8.16
CA MET A 649 -20.76 5.14 7.15
C MET A 649 -19.73 4.33 6.37
N TYR A 650 -18.96 3.47 7.04
CA TYR A 650 -18.01 2.55 6.39
C TYR A 650 -18.69 1.50 5.50
N ILE A 651 -19.82 0.93 5.93
CA ILE A 651 -20.63 0.01 5.10
C ILE A 651 -21.17 0.73 3.86
N ARG A 652 -21.53 2.02 3.98
CA ARG A 652 -21.98 2.84 2.84
C ARG A 652 -20.84 3.24 1.89
N LEU A 653 -19.59 3.16 2.33
CA LEU A 653 -18.39 3.37 1.51
C LEU A 653 -17.94 2.09 0.79
N TYR A 654 -18.69 0.98 0.89
CA TYR A 654 -18.46 -0.28 0.15
C TYR A 654 -17.07 -0.91 0.32
N GLN A 655 -16.50 -0.85 1.52
CA GLN A 655 -15.15 -1.38 1.84
C GLN A 655 -15.25 -2.66 2.71
N PRO A 656 -15.02 -3.86 2.16
CA PRO A 656 -15.09 -5.12 2.91
C PRO A 656 -13.70 -5.56 3.39
N GLY A 657 -13.46 -5.55 4.71
CA GLY A 657 -12.21 -6.14 5.24
C GLY A 657 -12.17 -6.28 6.76
N LEU A 658 -12.53 -5.23 7.50
CA LEU A 658 -12.53 -5.25 8.98
C LEU A 658 -13.90 -5.00 9.62
N SER A 659 -14.80 -4.29 8.92
CA SER A 659 -16.12 -3.87 9.40
C SER A 659 -17.06 -5.04 9.71
N THR A 660 -16.92 -6.16 9.00
CA THR A 660 -17.71 -7.39 9.16
C THR A 660 -17.26 -8.25 10.33
N LEU A 661 -16.00 -8.15 10.77
CA LEU A 661 -15.45 -8.93 11.89
C LEU A 661 -15.72 -8.27 13.26
N LEU A 662 -15.81 -6.94 13.31
CA LEU A 662 -16.01 -6.17 14.54
C LEU A 662 -17.49 -6.08 14.96
N LEU A 663 -18.42 -6.16 14.00
CA LEU A 663 -19.87 -6.05 14.27
C LEU A 663 -20.40 -7.14 15.24
N PRO A 664 -20.03 -8.44 15.10
CA PRO A 664 -20.52 -9.50 15.97
C PRO A 664 -19.99 -9.39 17.41
N THR A 665 -18.72 -9.01 17.59
CA THR A 665 -18.10 -8.81 18.92
C THR A 665 -18.76 -7.69 19.71
N GLU A 666 -19.14 -6.62 19.01
CA GLU A 666 -19.80 -5.43 19.58
C GLU A 666 -21.27 -5.70 19.94
N LEU A 667 -22.00 -6.45 19.10
CA LEU A 667 -23.38 -6.90 19.40
C LEU A 667 -23.45 -7.76 20.66
N ILE A 668 -22.44 -8.61 20.88
CA ILE A 668 -22.32 -9.44 22.09
C ILE A 668 -22.00 -8.56 23.31
N GLY A 669 -21.09 -7.58 23.18
CA GLY A 669 -20.78 -6.61 24.24
C GLY A 669 -21.99 -5.76 24.67
N LEU A 670 -22.81 -5.33 23.71
CA LEU A 670 -24.06 -4.61 23.97
C LEU A 670 -25.07 -5.50 24.72
N LEU A 671 -25.27 -6.75 24.28
CA LEU A 671 -26.16 -7.70 24.94
C LEU A 671 -25.72 -8.00 26.38
N LEU A 672 -24.41 -8.13 26.62
CA LEU A 672 -23.85 -8.33 27.96
C LEU A 672 -24.04 -7.10 28.85
N THR A 673 -23.85 -5.89 28.32
CA THR A 673 -24.04 -4.63 29.05
C THR A 673 -25.52 -4.44 29.44
N VAL A 674 -26.44 -4.71 28.51
CA VAL A 674 -27.90 -4.66 28.76
C VAL A 674 -28.32 -5.73 29.77
N ALA A 675 -27.83 -6.96 29.63
CA ALA A 675 -28.10 -8.02 30.60
C ALA A 675 -27.61 -7.64 32.00
N TRP A 676 -26.45 -6.98 32.09
CA TRP A 676 -25.91 -6.49 33.36
C TRP A 676 -26.79 -5.41 34.00
N PHE A 677 -27.30 -4.49 33.19
CA PHE A 677 -28.23 -3.43 33.63
C PHE A 677 -29.53 -4.02 34.20
N VAL A 678 -30.08 -5.05 33.54
CA VAL A 678 -31.30 -5.74 33.98
C VAL A 678 -31.08 -6.51 35.30
N ILE A 679 -29.91 -7.14 35.46
CA ILE A 679 -29.55 -7.86 36.70
C ILE A 679 -29.42 -6.91 37.88
N ILE A 680 -28.82 -5.73 37.69
CA ILE A 680 -28.70 -4.70 38.74
C ILE A 680 -30.08 -4.18 39.15
N ILE A 681 -30.94 -3.81 38.18
CA ILE A 681 -32.29 -3.31 38.46
C ILE A 681 -33.12 -4.34 39.23
N LYS A 682 -33.03 -5.63 38.89
CA LYS A 682 -33.72 -6.70 39.63
C LYS A 682 -33.09 -7.00 41.00
N GLY A 683 -31.78 -6.79 41.16
CA GLY A 683 -31.05 -7.02 42.40
C GLY A 683 -31.33 -5.98 43.50
N THR A 684 -31.69 -4.75 43.12
CA THR A 684 -31.86 -3.59 44.01
C THR A 684 -33.31 -3.34 44.45
N GLY A 685 -34.17 -4.36 44.52
CA GLY A 685 -35.61 -4.28 44.87
C GLY A 685 -35.96 -3.70 46.26
N GLY A 686 -35.52 -2.48 46.55
CA GLY A 686 -35.65 -1.80 47.83
C GLY A 686 -35.06 -0.38 47.89
N VAL A 687 -34.56 0.19 46.79
CA VAL A 687 -34.28 1.64 46.74
C VAL A 687 -35.25 2.27 45.78
N GLY A 688 -36.35 2.78 46.34
CA GLY A 688 -37.34 3.57 45.62
C GLY A 688 -36.83 4.98 45.31
N LYS A 689 -37.35 5.49 44.19
CA LYS A 689 -37.07 6.75 43.47
C LYS A 689 -35.83 6.73 42.59
#